data_AF-K9Y833-F1
#
_entry.id   AF-K9Y833-F1
#
_cell.length_a   1.000
_cell.length_b   1.000
_cell.length_c   1.000
_cell.angle_alpha   90.00
_cell.angle_beta   90.00
_cell.angle_gamma   90.00
#
_symmetry.space_group_name_H-M   'P 1'
#
loop_
_entity.id
_entity.type
_entity.pdbx_description
1 polymer ?
#
loop_
_entity_poly.entity_id
_entity_poly.type
_entity_poly.pdbx_seq_one_letter_code
_entity_poly.pdbx_strand_id
1 'polypeptide(L)'
;MQVFWGKLIVFSLALLFLLTLYGLRHEVHDLNTITLNDFVVLGAIGLWRWSWLIFHALRSVAYRIWVFPRWRRKARHIPIATLPRFAIVIPTYKEKPWITDRVFRAIAREAQTLNSPLTLVPVTTAEENRAIAQILTEEDPSRNTVKLLNVSDPAQGKRGALVAGLEALHESGFPADGIVALMDGDSELMPGSIRNSLPFFRLFPKLGGLTTNEMPEVHGSYLFSEWLHLRFSQRHHYMCSHALSNKVLCLTGRCSFFRAEAALDPTFRGLLARDFLNDWLWGQFRFLSGDDKTTWYWLLREGYDMIYLPDVMVYTIETISGSLMSRAYQNIRRWSGNTLRNGTRALALGPHRTGFLTWLCVLDQGINMWTTLISPGLLVISLLLGNWIIASIIACWLVLTRCLYLLMVFWGRPSLLKLVHLPIMLFTQWWTALIKIFTRMNLSQQKWTNRHGNNKGGKNQLSWGQQVQKKSSQFLLYTQMCSFMIFLCWQWGMIEIGQDLPSWWKTRQLTAQPIPTTVVQAIDYGIIPNDGKDDAKALQTLMNNLPATGLVEVRLPLGEIELFQPLEVHRSQTLIIGEGRQGTILRSFLKPPVSAVLKVQPQPPQNSLADIELRDFTIEAANPDLNQLASSIHIEQLQGGALRNLSLQVGQNKALTLVETHKIRLEYINH
;
A
#
# COMPACT_ATOMS: atom_id res chain seq x y z
N MET A 1 -28.53 16.59 18.72
CA MET A 1 -27.63 16.34 19.88
C MET A 1 -26.67 15.17 19.65
N GLN A 2 -27.15 13.95 19.34
CA GLN A 2 -26.28 12.76 19.17
C GLN A 2 -25.22 12.87 18.06
N VAL A 3 -25.54 13.51 16.92
CA VAL A 3 -24.59 13.78 15.82
C VAL A 3 -23.37 14.59 16.29
N PHE A 4 -23.60 15.54 17.20
CA PHE A 4 -22.56 16.44 17.70
C PHE A 4 -21.61 15.71 18.65
N TRP A 5 -22.16 14.94 19.60
CA TRP A 5 -21.37 14.18 20.57
C TRP A 5 -20.41 13.19 19.93
N GLY A 6 -20.86 12.45 18.91
CA GLY A 6 -20.00 11.50 18.20
C GLY A 6 -18.79 12.16 17.53
N LYS A 7 -18.98 13.35 16.94
CA LYS A 7 -17.90 14.16 16.36
C LYS A 7 -16.98 14.72 17.44
N LEU A 8 -17.54 15.23 18.53
CA LEU A 8 -16.76 15.76 19.64
C LEU A 8 -15.85 14.69 20.25
N ILE A 9 -16.37 13.48 20.49
CA ILE A 9 -15.57 12.35 21.02
C ILE A 9 -14.41 12.00 20.10
N VAL A 10 -14.67 11.85 18.79
CA VAL A 10 -13.62 11.52 17.82
C VAL A 10 -12.60 12.67 17.68
N PHE A 11 -13.05 13.92 17.79
CA PHE A 11 -12.17 15.09 17.80
C PHE A 11 -11.28 15.13 19.05
N SER A 12 -11.85 14.92 20.24
CA SER A 12 -11.09 14.85 21.49
C SER A 12 -10.07 13.72 21.46
N LEU A 13 -10.41 12.58 20.86
CA LEU A 13 -9.48 11.47 20.64
C LEU A 13 -8.35 11.89 19.69
N ALA A 14 -8.66 12.58 18.59
CA ALA A 14 -7.63 13.11 17.69
C ALA A 14 -6.67 14.06 18.44
N LEU A 15 -7.22 14.98 19.24
CA LEU A 15 -6.43 15.92 20.03
C LEU A 15 -5.53 15.20 21.05
N LEU A 16 -6.06 14.19 21.75
CA LEU A 16 -5.29 13.37 22.68
C LEU A 16 -4.07 12.74 21.98
N PHE A 17 -4.27 12.07 20.85
CA PHE A 17 -3.17 11.44 20.10
C PHE A 17 -2.18 12.44 19.51
N LEU A 18 -2.64 13.65 19.15
CA LEU A 18 -1.75 14.74 18.74
C LEU A 18 -0.86 15.20 19.91
N LEU A 19 -1.43 15.35 21.11
CA LEU A 19 -0.69 15.70 22.31
C LEU A 19 0.29 14.59 22.72
N THR A 20 -0.10 13.32 22.56
CA THR A 20 0.81 12.18 22.77
C THR A 20 1.99 12.22 21.80
N LEU A 21 1.75 12.44 20.50
CA LEU A 21 2.83 12.60 19.51
C LEU A 21 3.75 13.78 19.85
N TYR A 22 3.18 14.89 20.29
CA TYR A 22 3.96 16.04 20.74
C TYR A 22 4.82 15.68 21.96
N GLY A 23 4.30 14.91 22.92
CA GLY A 23 5.06 14.43 24.08
C GLY A 23 6.21 13.49 23.69
N LEU A 24 5.96 12.57 22.75
CA LEU A 24 6.96 11.59 22.28
C LEU A 24 8.09 12.23 21.45
N ARG A 25 8.00 13.50 21.06
CA ARG A 25 9.01 14.15 20.20
C ARG A 25 10.41 14.18 20.82
N HIS A 26 10.51 14.24 22.15
CA HIS A 26 11.78 14.34 22.86
C HIS A 26 12.52 13.01 22.89
N GLU A 27 11.78 11.91 23.05
CA GLU A 27 12.30 10.53 23.00
C GLU A 27 12.86 10.13 21.62
N VAL A 28 12.47 10.85 20.55
CA VAL A 28 12.95 10.60 19.19
C VAL A 28 14.36 11.16 18.97
N HIS A 29 14.77 12.18 19.73
CA HIS A 29 16.08 12.80 19.53
C HIS A 29 17.23 11.84 19.88
N ASP A 30 16.98 10.89 20.78
CA ASP A 30 17.94 9.87 21.20
C ASP A 30 18.02 8.66 20.23
N LEU A 31 17.10 8.57 19.26
CA LEU A 31 17.09 7.52 18.25
C LEU A 31 17.95 7.92 17.04
N ASN A 32 19.26 7.70 17.13
CA ASN A 32 20.25 7.86 16.05
C ASN A 32 20.08 6.84 14.88
N THR A 33 18.87 6.33 14.65
CA THR A 33 18.61 5.14 13.83
C THR A 33 17.93 5.41 12.49
N ILE A 34 17.60 6.67 12.16
CA ILE A 34 16.90 6.99 10.91
C ILE A 34 17.85 7.71 9.95
N THR A 35 18.18 7.06 8.83
CA THR A 35 19.06 7.67 7.82
C THR A 35 18.29 8.71 6.98
N LEU A 36 19.02 9.66 6.40
CA LEU A 36 18.44 10.72 5.58
C LEU A 36 17.64 10.18 4.36
N ASN A 37 18.04 9.02 3.85
CA ASN A 37 17.37 8.34 2.73
C ASN A 37 15.98 7.79 3.11
N ASP A 38 15.80 7.32 4.35
CA ASP A 38 14.53 6.78 4.84
C ASP A 38 13.45 7.87 4.94
N PHE A 39 13.86 9.09 5.31
CA PHE A 39 12.99 10.27 5.32
C PHE A 39 12.51 10.66 3.92
N VAL A 40 13.34 10.50 2.88
CA VAL A 40 12.99 10.95 1.53
C VAL A 40 11.91 10.06 0.91
N VAL A 41 12.00 8.74 1.03
CA VAL A 41 11.04 7.82 0.39
C VAL A 41 9.70 7.81 1.14
N LEU A 42 9.72 7.66 2.46
CA LEU A 42 8.48 7.74 3.27
C LEU A 42 7.88 9.14 3.24
N GLY A 43 8.72 10.18 3.22
CA GLY A 43 8.30 11.57 3.05
C GLY A 43 7.62 11.79 1.71
N ALA A 44 8.17 11.27 0.60
CA ALA A 44 7.58 11.40 -0.73
C ALA A 44 6.25 10.63 -0.86
N ILE A 45 6.19 9.38 -0.39
CA ILE A 45 4.95 8.58 -0.38
C ILE A 45 3.91 9.26 0.51
N GLY A 46 4.31 9.68 1.72
CA GLY A 46 3.47 10.41 2.66
C GLY A 46 2.91 11.67 2.03
N LEU A 47 3.77 12.54 1.50
CA LEU A 47 3.40 13.77 0.82
C LEU A 47 2.39 13.49 -0.29
N TRP A 48 2.65 12.52 -1.16
CA TRP A 48 1.70 12.16 -2.21
C TRP A 48 0.34 11.70 -1.67
N ARG A 49 0.31 10.82 -0.65
CA ARG A 49 -0.94 10.33 -0.06
C ARG A 49 -1.73 11.42 0.66
N TRP A 50 -1.07 12.31 1.38
CA TRP A 50 -1.71 13.44 2.05
C TRP A 50 -2.18 14.48 1.05
N SER A 51 -1.39 14.82 0.03
CA SER A 51 -1.80 15.71 -1.06
C SER A 51 -3.01 15.16 -1.79
N TRP A 52 -3.05 13.85 -2.07
CA TRP A 52 -4.19 13.20 -2.72
C TRP A 52 -5.45 13.24 -1.84
N LEU A 53 -5.31 12.98 -0.55
CA LEU A 53 -6.40 13.09 0.41
C LEU A 53 -6.95 14.51 0.47
N ILE A 54 -6.09 15.50 0.67
CA ILE A 54 -6.47 16.92 0.76
C ILE A 54 -7.12 17.38 -0.55
N PHE A 55 -6.58 16.98 -1.70
CA PHE A 55 -7.13 17.30 -3.00
C PHE A 55 -8.58 16.79 -3.15
N HIS A 56 -8.83 15.52 -2.82
CA HIS A 56 -10.18 14.97 -2.82
C HIS A 56 -11.09 15.60 -1.77
N ALA A 57 -10.54 15.98 -0.61
CA ALA A 57 -11.28 16.65 0.43
C ALA A 57 -11.80 18.02 0.00
N LEU A 58 -10.92 18.87 -0.51
CA LEU A 58 -11.26 20.20 -1.00
C LEU A 58 -12.26 20.12 -2.14
N ARG A 59 -12.09 19.18 -3.07
CA ARG A 59 -13.03 18.93 -4.16
C ARG A 59 -14.39 18.46 -3.67
N SER A 60 -14.44 17.53 -2.73
CA SER A 60 -15.71 17.09 -2.13
C SER A 60 -16.44 18.24 -1.45
N VAL A 61 -15.72 19.09 -0.71
CA VAL A 61 -16.29 20.30 -0.09
C VAL A 61 -16.79 21.30 -1.14
N ALA A 62 -15.98 21.65 -2.13
CA ALA A 62 -16.35 22.57 -3.20
C ALA A 62 -17.58 22.06 -3.99
N TYR A 63 -17.67 20.76 -4.26
CA TYR A 63 -18.84 20.18 -4.90
C TYR A 63 -20.11 20.40 -4.07
N ARG A 64 -20.06 20.03 -2.79
CA ARG A 64 -21.24 20.03 -1.92
C ARG A 64 -21.71 21.43 -1.54
N ILE A 65 -20.79 22.36 -1.28
CA ILE A 65 -21.12 23.70 -0.78
C ILE A 65 -21.36 24.69 -1.93
N TRP A 66 -20.62 24.57 -3.03
CA TRP A 66 -20.61 25.60 -4.06
C TRP A 66 -21.21 25.17 -5.39
N VAL A 67 -20.75 24.04 -5.96
CA VAL A 67 -21.11 23.66 -7.33
C VAL A 67 -22.49 23.04 -7.38
N PHE A 68 -22.72 21.99 -6.60
CA PHE A 68 -23.97 21.25 -6.63
C PHE A 68 -25.19 22.11 -6.20
N PRO A 69 -25.13 22.95 -5.14
CA PRO A 69 -26.26 23.82 -4.81
C PRO A 69 -26.63 24.82 -5.90
N ARG A 70 -25.66 25.30 -6.70
CA ARG A 70 -25.93 26.13 -7.88
C ARG A 70 -26.67 25.34 -8.95
N TRP A 71 -26.23 24.12 -9.24
CA TRP A 71 -26.92 23.25 -10.19
C TRP A 71 -28.32 22.88 -9.72
N ARG A 72 -28.49 22.55 -8.43
CA ARG A 72 -29.79 22.26 -7.82
C ARG A 72 -30.76 23.44 -7.94
N ARG A 73 -30.30 24.67 -7.71
CA ARG A 73 -31.14 25.87 -7.90
C ARG A 73 -31.62 25.98 -9.34
N LYS A 74 -30.74 25.84 -10.33
CA LYS A 74 -31.12 25.85 -11.75
C LYS A 74 -32.09 24.70 -12.09
N ALA A 75 -31.82 23.50 -11.60
CA ALA A 75 -32.66 22.32 -11.79
C ALA A 75 -34.09 22.50 -11.26
N ARG A 76 -34.27 23.23 -10.14
CA ARG A 76 -35.59 23.52 -9.57
C ARG A 76 -36.44 24.48 -10.41
N HIS A 77 -35.84 25.27 -11.30
CA HIS A 77 -36.56 26.19 -12.18
C HIS A 77 -37.11 25.49 -13.44
N ILE A 78 -36.74 24.22 -13.68
CA ILE A 78 -37.25 23.46 -14.83
C ILE A 78 -38.69 23.01 -14.51
N PRO A 79 -39.70 23.40 -15.32
CA PRO A 79 -41.09 23.04 -15.08
C PRO A 79 -41.32 21.53 -15.18
N ILE A 80 -42.17 20.98 -14.31
CA ILE A 80 -42.50 19.54 -14.26
C ILE A 80 -43.03 19.04 -15.60
N ALA A 81 -43.84 19.85 -16.29
CA ALA A 81 -44.41 19.52 -17.60
C ALA A 81 -43.35 19.29 -18.69
N THR A 82 -42.14 19.80 -18.50
CA THR A 82 -41.03 19.67 -19.46
C THR A 82 -40.09 18.51 -19.14
N LEU A 83 -40.33 17.79 -18.04
CA LEU A 83 -39.49 16.65 -17.66
C LEU A 83 -39.65 15.50 -18.66
N PRO A 84 -38.55 14.80 -18.98
CA PRO A 84 -38.59 13.67 -19.90
C PRO A 84 -39.42 12.52 -19.32
N ARG A 85 -39.96 11.66 -20.21
CA ARG A 85 -40.60 10.41 -19.79
C ARG A 85 -39.60 9.56 -19.02
N PHE A 86 -40.09 8.82 -18.04
CA PHE A 86 -39.24 8.03 -17.15
C PHE A 86 -39.66 6.57 -17.12
N ALA A 87 -38.67 5.69 -17.20
CA ALA A 87 -38.82 4.26 -17.04
C ALA A 87 -37.89 3.73 -15.96
N ILE A 88 -38.31 2.65 -15.29
CA ILE A 88 -37.48 1.92 -14.35
C ILE A 88 -37.42 0.46 -14.79
N VAL A 89 -36.21 -0.09 -14.94
CA VAL A 89 -35.95 -1.52 -15.09
C VAL A 89 -35.42 -2.07 -13.77
N ILE A 90 -36.19 -2.95 -13.13
CA ILE A 90 -35.84 -3.55 -11.83
C ILE A 90 -35.79 -5.07 -11.95
N PRO A 91 -34.60 -5.70 -11.91
CA PRO A 91 -34.48 -7.12 -11.63
C PRO A 91 -34.76 -7.37 -10.15
N THR A 92 -35.74 -8.24 -9.86
CA THR A 92 -36.05 -8.75 -8.52
C THR A 92 -36.20 -10.26 -8.57
N TYR A 93 -35.66 -10.97 -7.58
CA TYR A 93 -35.72 -12.42 -7.54
C TYR A 93 -35.69 -12.95 -6.10
N LYS A 94 -36.81 -13.50 -5.65
CA LYS A 94 -37.01 -14.08 -4.31
C LYS A 94 -36.67 -13.10 -3.19
N GLU A 95 -37.05 -11.84 -3.38
CA GLU A 95 -36.96 -10.86 -2.30
C GLU A 95 -38.00 -11.14 -1.22
N LYS A 96 -37.73 -10.69 0.01
CA LYS A 96 -38.71 -10.88 1.09
C LYS A 96 -39.96 -10.04 0.78
N PRO A 97 -41.19 -10.55 1.01
CA PRO A 97 -42.41 -9.83 0.65
C PRO A 97 -42.50 -8.40 1.19
N TRP A 98 -42.03 -8.15 2.42
CA TRP A 98 -42.03 -6.82 3.02
C TRP A 98 -41.02 -5.85 2.36
N ILE A 99 -39.94 -6.36 1.76
CA ILE A 99 -38.98 -5.55 0.98
C ILE A 99 -39.66 -5.13 -0.33
N THR A 100 -40.26 -6.10 -1.03
CA THR A 100 -41.04 -5.84 -2.25
C THR A 100 -42.13 -4.82 -1.98
N ASP A 101 -42.92 -5.00 -0.91
CA ASP A 101 -43.96 -4.04 -0.51
C ASP A 101 -43.41 -2.62 -0.38
N ARG A 102 -42.35 -2.45 0.43
CA ARG A 102 -41.76 -1.14 0.71
C ARG A 102 -41.18 -0.47 -0.55
N VAL A 103 -40.45 -1.21 -1.37
CA VAL A 103 -39.82 -0.70 -2.60
C VAL A 103 -40.87 -0.29 -3.63
N PHE A 104 -41.85 -1.14 -3.91
CA PHE A 104 -42.84 -0.86 -4.95
C PHE A 104 -43.88 0.18 -4.52
N ARG A 105 -44.22 0.29 -3.23
CA ARG A 105 -44.99 1.44 -2.71
C ARG A 105 -44.24 2.76 -2.88
N ALA A 106 -42.94 2.78 -2.57
CA ALA A 106 -42.12 3.98 -2.77
C ALA A 106 -42.06 4.41 -4.25
N ILE A 107 -41.96 3.45 -5.18
CA ILE A 107 -42.02 3.71 -6.62
C ILE A 107 -43.37 4.28 -7.04
N ALA A 108 -44.48 3.69 -6.58
CA ALA A 108 -45.83 4.17 -6.90
C ALA A 108 -46.04 5.62 -6.43
N ARG A 109 -45.62 5.94 -5.20
CA ARG A 109 -45.71 7.30 -4.64
C ARG A 109 -44.86 8.29 -5.41
N GLU A 110 -43.65 7.91 -5.82
CA GLU A 110 -42.83 8.77 -6.67
C GLU A 110 -43.46 8.99 -8.06
N ALA A 111 -44.09 7.97 -8.64
CA ALA A 111 -44.77 8.07 -9.93
C ALA A 111 -45.91 9.11 -9.91
N GLN A 112 -46.65 9.21 -8.80
CA GLN A 112 -47.69 10.23 -8.60
C GLN A 112 -47.16 11.68 -8.65
N THR A 113 -45.85 11.89 -8.46
CA THR A 113 -45.25 13.23 -8.51
C THR A 113 -44.86 13.69 -9.92
N LEU A 114 -45.03 12.83 -10.93
CA LEU A 114 -44.64 13.09 -12.31
C LEU A 114 -45.82 13.56 -13.16
N ASN A 115 -45.52 14.31 -14.22
CA ASN A 115 -46.54 14.77 -15.18
C ASN A 115 -46.96 13.70 -16.20
N SER A 116 -46.18 12.63 -16.33
CA SER A 116 -46.44 11.54 -17.27
C SER A 116 -46.34 10.20 -16.55
N PRO A 117 -47.11 9.18 -16.96
CA PRO A 117 -47.05 7.86 -16.36
C PRO A 117 -45.62 7.29 -16.41
N LEU A 118 -45.16 6.74 -15.29
CA LEU A 118 -43.89 6.05 -15.16
C LEU A 118 -44.00 4.66 -15.82
N THR A 119 -43.07 4.29 -16.68
CA THR A 119 -43.02 2.92 -17.23
C THR A 119 -42.20 2.01 -16.32
N LEU A 120 -42.84 1.06 -15.66
CA LEU A 120 -42.20 0.15 -14.72
C LEU A 120 -42.02 -1.22 -15.36
N VAL A 121 -40.77 -1.70 -15.42
CA VAL A 121 -40.39 -2.98 -16.02
C VAL A 121 -39.78 -3.87 -14.93
N PRO A 122 -40.60 -4.54 -14.10
CA PRO A 122 -40.09 -5.55 -13.18
C PRO A 122 -39.72 -6.80 -13.99
N VAL A 123 -38.53 -7.33 -13.71
CA VAL A 123 -38.05 -8.59 -14.29
C VAL A 123 -37.95 -9.60 -13.18
N THR A 124 -38.98 -10.45 -13.06
CA THR A 124 -39.14 -11.38 -11.94
C THR A 124 -40.05 -12.57 -12.29
N THR A 125 -40.36 -13.40 -11.31
CA THR A 125 -41.30 -14.51 -11.39
C THR A 125 -42.75 -14.06 -11.52
N ALA A 126 -43.63 -14.92 -12.04
CA ALA A 126 -45.05 -14.64 -12.17
C ALA A 126 -45.75 -14.39 -10.81
N GLU A 127 -45.24 -14.97 -9.73
CA GLU A 127 -45.76 -14.75 -8.37
C GLU A 127 -45.44 -13.35 -7.86
N GLU A 128 -44.17 -12.92 -7.92
CA GLU A 128 -43.78 -11.57 -7.52
C GLU A 128 -44.45 -10.51 -8.41
N ASN A 129 -44.59 -10.75 -9.72
CA ASN A 129 -45.32 -9.83 -10.61
C ASN A 129 -46.77 -9.62 -10.18
N ARG A 130 -47.46 -10.67 -9.70
CA ARG A 130 -48.83 -10.54 -9.15
C ARG A 130 -48.85 -9.70 -7.87
N ALA A 131 -47.90 -9.93 -6.97
CA ALA A 131 -47.77 -9.14 -5.74
C ALA A 131 -47.48 -7.66 -6.04
N ILE A 132 -46.55 -7.38 -6.98
CA ILE A 132 -46.24 -6.02 -7.44
C ILE A 132 -47.49 -5.36 -8.02
N ALA A 133 -48.21 -6.03 -8.92
CA ALA A 133 -49.41 -5.48 -9.52
C ALA A 133 -50.50 -5.15 -8.48
N GLN A 134 -50.63 -5.97 -7.42
CA GLN A 134 -51.52 -5.69 -6.30
C GLN A 134 -51.10 -4.42 -5.56
N ILE A 135 -49.83 -4.32 -5.13
CA ILE A 135 -49.28 -3.14 -4.44
C ILE A 135 -49.51 -1.86 -5.25
N LEU A 136 -49.25 -1.90 -6.56
CA LEU A 136 -49.45 -0.75 -7.45
C LEU A 136 -50.93 -0.37 -7.57
N THR A 137 -51.83 -1.34 -7.56
CA THR A 137 -53.29 -1.08 -7.60
C THR A 137 -53.79 -0.50 -6.28
N GLU A 138 -53.19 -0.89 -5.15
CA GLU A 138 -53.51 -0.32 -3.82
C GLU A 138 -53.09 1.16 -3.73
N GLU A 139 -51.91 1.52 -4.23
CA GLU A 139 -51.40 2.90 -4.18
C GLU A 139 -51.96 3.80 -5.31
N ASP A 140 -52.31 3.24 -6.46
CA ASP A 140 -52.98 3.94 -7.56
C ASP A 140 -54.12 3.08 -8.15
N PRO A 141 -55.32 3.13 -7.53
CA PRO A 141 -56.49 2.39 -8.01
C PRO A 141 -56.90 2.76 -9.44
N SER A 142 -56.58 3.98 -9.88
CA SER A 142 -56.90 4.49 -11.21
C SER A 142 -55.93 4.01 -12.29
N ARG A 143 -54.78 3.44 -11.91
CA ARG A 143 -53.70 2.96 -12.79
C ARG A 143 -53.22 3.99 -13.82
N ASN A 144 -53.29 5.27 -13.46
CA ASN A 144 -52.92 6.38 -14.34
C ASN A 144 -51.45 6.78 -14.20
N THR A 145 -50.80 6.45 -13.09
CA THR A 145 -49.45 6.92 -12.77
C THR A 145 -48.35 5.94 -13.13
N VAL A 146 -48.66 4.64 -13.19
CA VAL A 146 -47.69 3.59 -13.52
C VAL A 146 -48.18 2.72 -14.68
N LYS A 147 -47.41 2.70 -15.77
CA LYS A 147 -47.55 1.74 -16.87
C LYS A 147 -46.67 0.53 -16.59
N LEU A 148 -47.29 -0.59 -16.21
CA LEU A 148 -46.59 -1.83 -15.87
C LEU A 148 -46.27 -2.67 -17.14
N LEU A 149 -45.02 -3.07 -17.30
CA LEU A 149 -44.50 -3.93 -18.37
C LEU A 149 -43.87 -5.19 -17.76
N ASN A 150 -44.69 -6.24 -17.61
CA ASN A 150 -44.26 -7.46 -16.94
C ASN A 150 -43.28 -8.25 -17.81
N VAL A 151 -42.10 -8.55 -17.27
CA VAL A 151 -41.10 -9.39 -17.93
C VAL A 151 -40.78 -10.58 -17.02
N SER A 152 -40.79 -11.78 -17.59
CA SER A 152 -40.38 -12.99 -16.86
C SER A 152 -38.86 -13.07 -16.75
N ASP A 153 -38.36 -13.43 -15.57
CA ASP A 153 -36.91 -13.64 -15.38
C ASP A 153 -36.41 -14.77 -16.31
N PRO A 154 -35.43 -14.49 -17.19
CA PRO A 154 -34.86 -15.50 -18.08
C PRO A 154 -34.02 -16.58 -17.36
N ALA A 155 -33.91 -16.53 -16.02
CA ALA A 155 -33.07 -17.41 -15.19
C ALA A 155 -31.55 -17.31 -15.49
N GLN A 156 -31.14 -16.27 -16.21
CA GLN A 156 -29.74 -16.00 -16.56
C GLN A 156 -29.02 -15.13 -15.51
N GLY A 157 -29.71 -14.78 -14.43
CA GLY A 157 -29.19 -13.96 -13.33
C GLY A 157 -29.33 -12.46 -13.63
N LYS A 158 -28.89 -11.61 -12.69
CA LYS A 158 -29.14 -10.16 -12.72
C LYS A 158 -28.86 -9.47 -14.06
N ARG A 159 -27.73 -9.80 -14.70
CA ARG A 159 -27.35 -9.21 -16.01
C ARG A 159 -28.32 -9.61 -17.12
N GLY A 160 -28.73 -10.88 -17.15
CA GLY A 160 -29.71 -11.37 -18.12
C GLY A 160 -31.08 -10.74 -17.88
N ALA A 161 -31.48 -10.59 -16.62
CA ALA A 161 -32.71 -9.90 -16.25
C ALA A 161 -32.70 -8.43 -16.71
N LEU A 162 -31.60 -7.69 -16.48
CA LEU A 162 -31.46 -6.32 -16.97
C LEU A 162 -31.54 -6.22 -18.50
N VAL A 163 -30.92 -7.16 -19.23
CA VAL A 163 -30.97 -7.21 -20.69
C VAL A 163 -32.41 -7.44 -21.17
N ALA A 164 -33.10 -8.44 -20.62
CA ALA A 164 -34.50 -8.73 -20.97
C ALA A 164 -35.43 -7.53 -20.67
N GLY A 165 -35.22 -6.86 -19.54
CA GLY A 165 -35.99 -5.65 -19.20
C GLY A 165 -35.74 -4.48 -20.14
N LEU A 166 -34.48 -4.26 -20.55
CA LEU A 166 -34.13 -3.22 -21.53
C LEU A 166 -34.64 -3.55 -22.94
N GLU A 167 -34.65 -4.83 -23.33
CA GLU A 167 -35.24 -5.31 -24.58
C GLU A 167 -36.75 -5.05 -24.61
N ALA A 168 -37.48 -5.48 -23.57
CA ALA A 168 -38.92 -5.23 -23.47
C ALA A 168 -39.26 -3.73 -23.47
N LEU A 169 -38.44 -2.91 -22.79
CA LEU A 169 -38.62 -1.47 -22.79
C LEU A 169 -38.40 -0.87 -24.19
N HIS A 170 -37.39 -1.33 -24.92
CA HIS A 170 -37.12 -0.91 -26.30
C HIS A 170 -38.28 -1.30 -27.23
N GLU A 171 -38.75 -2.55 -27.16
CA GLU A 171 -39.88 -3.06 -27.95
C GLU A 171 -41.19 -2.31 -27.67
N SER A 172 -41.36 -1.79 -26.45
CA SER A 172 -42.52 -0.97 -26.10
C SER A 172 -42.58 0.40 -26.78
N GLY A 173 -41.55 0.77 -27.53
CA GLY A 173 -41.43 2.08 -28.18
C GLY A 173 -41.14 3.22 -27.21
N PHE A 174 -40.42 2.94 -26.11
CA PHE A 174 -40.04 3.99 -25.15
C PHE A 174 -39.17 5.06 -25.83
N PRO A 175 -39.47 6.36 -25.64
CA PRO A 175 -38.86 7.41 -26.46
C PRO A 175 -37.37 7.60 -26.13
N ALA A 176 -36.59 7.93 -27.16
CA ALA A 176 -35.13 8.08 -27.07
C ALA A 176 -34.69 9.27 -26.19
N ASP A 177 -35.50 10.33 -26.10
CA ASP A 177 -35.28 11.49 -25.23
C ASP A 177 -35.73 11.24 -23.77
N GLY A 178 -36.30 10.07 -23.50
CA GLY A 178 -36.66 9.60 -22.17
C GLY A 178 -35.45 9.25 -21.31
N ILE A 179 -35.72 8.93 -20.04
CA ILE A 179 -34.72 8.52 -19.05
C ILE A 179 -35.07 7.14 -18.51
N VAL A 180 -34.06 6.28 -18.38
CA VAL A 180 -34.20 4.91 -17.86
C VAL A 180 -33.39 4.78 -16.58
N ALA A 181 -34.01 4.36 -15.49
CA ALA A 181 -33.29 3.95 -14.30
C ALA A 181 -33.06 2.44 -14.28
N LEU A 182 -31.83 2.05 -13.92
CA LEU A 182 -31.49 0.69 -13.52
C LEU A 182 -31.38 0.67 -12.00
N MET A 183 -32.15 -0.21 -11.36
CA MET A 183 -32.37 -0.19 -9.92
C MET A 183 -32.48 -1.60 -9.34
N ASP A 184 -31.89 -1.83 -8.17
CA ASP A 184 -31.98 -3.13 -7.47
C ASP A 184 -33.33 -3.29 -6.76
N GLY A 185 -33.86 -4.52 -6.71
CA GLY A 185 -35.12 -4.84 -6.02
C GLY A 185 -35.11 -4.66 -4.49
N ASP A 186 -33.95 -4.37 -3.90
CA ASP A 186 -33.75 -4.09 -2.47
C ASP A 186 -33.45 -2.60 -2.18
N SER A 187 -33.65 -1.74 -3.18
CA SER A 187 -33.39 -0.31 -3.08
C SER A 187 -34.70 0.46 -2.95
N GLU A 188 -34.84 1.28 -1.91
CA GLU A 188 -36.04 2.10 -1.67
C GLU A 188 -35.76 3.56 -2.03
N LEU A 189 -36.62 4.13 -2.88
CA LEU A 189 -36.55 5.55 -3.26
C LEU A 189 -37.08 6.43 -2.13
N MET A 190 -36.35 7.50 -1.81
CA MET A 190 -36.87 8.54 -0.92
C MET A 190 -37.78 9.51 -1.68
N PRO A 191 -38.68 10.22 -0.97
CA PRO A 191 -39.53 11.24 -1.60
C PRO A 191 -38.73 12.27 -2.40
N GLY A 192 -39.17 12.51 -3.64
CA GLY A 192 -38.55 13.38 -4.62
C GLY A 192 -37.31 12.80 -5.31
N SER A 193 -36.98 11.52 -5.14
CA SER A 193 -35.81 10.91 -5.79
C SER A 193 -35.84 11.01 -7.31
N ILE A 194 -36.99 10.74 -7.93
CA ILE A 194 -37.14 10.82 -9.39
C ILE A 194 -37.23 12.29 -9.79
N ARG A 195 -38.16 13.02 -9.16
CA ARG A 195 -38.45 14.43 -9.51
C ARG A 195 -37.23 15.34 -9.39
N ASN A 196 -36.36 15.10 -8.41
CA ASN A 196 -35.13 15.86 -8.23
C ASN A 196 -33.97 15.36 -9.12
N SER A 197 -34.11 14.25 -9.83
CA SER A 197 -33.07 13.69 -10.70
C SER A 197 -33.26 14.06 -12.18
N LEU A 198 -34.50 13.97 -12.68
CA LEU A 198 -34.81 14.22 -14.09
C LEU A 198 -34.36 15.58 -14.66
N PRO A 199 -34.48 16.71 -13.93
CA PRO A 199 -34.09 18.01 -14.46
C PRO A 199 -32.63 18.11 -14.92
N PHE A 200 -31.72 17.32 -14.35
CA PHE A 200 -30.30 17.36 -14.70
C PHE A 200 -30.01 16.90 -16.13
N PHE A 201 -30.83 16.01 -16.70
CA PHE A 201 -30.70 15.60 -18.10
C PHE A 201 -31.11 16.69 -19.09
N ARG A 202 -31.94 17.65 -18.66
CA ARG A 202 -32.21 18.87 -19.45
C ARG A 202 -31.07 19.88 -19.30
N LEU A 203 -30.56 20.01 -18.07
CA LEU A 203 -29.52 20.98 -17.74
C LEU A 203 -28.16 20.64 -18.39
N PHE A 204 -27.86 19.35 -18.58
CA PHE A 204 -26.60 18.87 -19.11
C PHE A 204 -26.83 17.95 -20.33
N PRO A 205 -26.75 18.48 -21.56
CA PRO A 205 -26.98 17.70 -22.78
C PRO A 205 -26.07 16.48 -22.92
N LYS A 206 -24.79 16.59 -22.52
CA LYS A 206 -23.81 15.49 -22.57
C LYS A 206 -23.93 14.45 -21.44
N LEU A 207 -24.85 14.65 -20.50
CA LEU A 207 -25.01 13.75 -19.36
C LEU A 207 -25.61 12.41 -19.82
N GLY A 208 -24.80 11.35 -19.85
CA GLY A 208 -25.27 10.01 -20.20
C GLY A 208 -25.86 9.23 -19.02
N GLY A 209 -25.40 9.53 -17.79
CA GLY A 209 -25.99 8.95 -16.60
C GLY A 209 -25.68 9.66 -15.29
N LEU A 210 -26.52 9.46 -14.28
CA LEU A 210 -26.31 9.96 -12.93
C LEU A 210 -26.59 8.88 -11.90
N THR A 211 -26.00 9.02 -10.72
CA THR A 211 -26.22 8.13 -9.59
C THR A 211 -26.47 8.91 -8.31
N THR A 212 -27.16 8.29 -7.36
CA THR A 212 -27.69 8.96 -6.16
C THR A 212 -26.89 8.61 -4.92
N ASN A 213 -27.10 9.40 -3.87
CA ASN A 213 -26.58 9.11 -2.54
C ASN A 213 -27.30 7.91 -1.92
N GLU A 214 -26.62 7.19 -1.04
CA GLU A 214 -27.22 6.02 -0.40
C GLU A 214 -27.00 6.02 1.11
N MET A 215 -27.91 5.35 1.79
CA MET A 215 -27.84 5.03 3.20
C MET A 215 -28.24 3.56 3.39
N PRO A 216 -27.51 2.78 4.19
CA PRO A 216 -27.88 1.39 4.40
C PRO A 216 -29.02 1.32 5.42
N GLU A 217 -29.92 0.38 5.22
CA GLU A 217 -30.83 -0.11 6.24
C GLU A 217 -30.56 -1.59 6.45
N VAL A 218 -29.88 -1.91 7.56
CA VAL A 218 -29.42 -3.27 7.82
C VAL A 218 -30.27 -3.93 8.88
N HIS A 219 -30.91 -5.03 8.47
CA HIS A 219 -31.62 -5.92 9.37
C HIS A 219 -30.71 -7.11 9.70
N GLY A 220 -30.10 -7.08 10.89
CA GLY A 220 -29.17 -8.11 11.35
C GLY A 220 -28.06 -7.54 12.23
N SER A 221 -26.81 -7.78 11.85
CA SER A 221 -25.66 -7.44 12.70
C SER A 221 -25.37 -5.93 12.79
N TYR A 222 -25.30 -5.42 14.02
CA TYR A 222 -24.92 -4.04 14.32
C TYR A 222 -23.58 -3.64 13.67
N LEU A 223 -22.53 -4.45 13.82
CA LEU A 223 -21.21 -4.14 13.27
C LEU A 223 -21.21 -4.07 11.74
N PHE A 224 -22.04 -4.88 11.07
CA PHE A 224 -22.15 -4.79 9.61
C PHE A 224 -22.90 -3.54 9.18
N SER A 225 -23.91 -3.12 9.96
CA SER A 225 -24.59 -1.84 9.76
C SER A 225 -23.61 -0.67 9.82
N GLU A 226 -22.83 -0.58 10.89
CA GLU A 226 -21.82 0.48 11.04
C GLU A 226 -20.73 0.41 9.96
N TRP A 227 -20.34 -0.80 9.55
CA TRP A 227 -19.43 -0.97 8.42
C TRP A 227 -20.00 -0.41 7.12
N LEU A 228 -21.27 -0.66 6.79
CA LEU A 228 -21.91 -0.09 5.61
C LEU A 228 -22.10 1.44 5.73
N HIS A 229 -22.45 1.95 6.91
CA HIS A 229 -22.55 3.40 7.14
C HIS A 229 -21.20 4.10 6.89
N LEU A 230 -20.10 3.53 7.38
CA LEU A 230 -18.76 4.01 7.09
C LEU A 230 -18.46 3.96 5.57
N ARG A 231 -18.71 2.82 4.92
CA ARG A 231 -18.45 2.63 3.49
C ARG A 231 -19.21 3.61 2.61
N PHE A 232 -20.49 3.85 2.90
CA PHE A 232 -21.31 4.78 2.13
C PHE A 232 -20.93 6.24 2.40
N SER A 233 -20.50 6.59 3.62
CA SER A 233 -19.95 7.91 3.91
C SER A 233 -18.62 8.17 3.19
N GLN A 234 -17.72 7.18 3.15
CA GLN A 234 -16.49 7.24 2.36
C GLN A 234 -16.79 7.38 0.86
N ARG A 235 -17.73 6.58 0.34
CA ARG A 235 -18.11 6.66 -1.08
C ARG A 235 -18.74 8.00 -1.43
N HIS A 236 -19.64 8.52 -0.58
CA HIS A 236 -20.24 9.85 -0.76
C HIS A 236 -19.16 10.93 -0.90
N HIS A 237 -18.14 10.89 -0.04
CA HIS A 237 -17.01 11.81 -0.09
C HIS A 237 -16.29 11.77 -1.45
N TYR A 238 -15.86 10.59 -1.90
CA TYR A 238 -15.18 10.41 -3.18
C TYR A 238 -16.09 10.75 -4.37
N MET A 239 -17.35 10.32 -4.37
CA MET A 239 -18.30 10.63 -5.45
C MET A 239 -18.50 12.14 -5.64
N CYS A 240 -18.62 12.90 -4.54
CA CYS A 240 -18.65 14.35 -4.61
C CYS A 240 -17.38 14.92 -5.24
N SER A 241 -16.20 14.40 -4.88
CA SER A 241 -14.95 14.84 -5.47
C SER A 241 -14.84 14.51 -6.96
N HIS A 242 -15.28 13.33 -7.38
CA HIS A 242 -15.19 12.91 -8.79
C HIS A 242 -16.18 13.68 -9.65
N ALA A 243 -17.41 13.89 -9.17
CA ALA A 243 -18.47 14.56 -9.92
C ALA A 243 -18.13 15.99 -10.37
N LEU A 244 -17.20 16.68 -9.69
CA LEU A 244 -16.65 17.96 -10.19
C LEU A 244 -15.95 17.88 -11.55
N SER A 245 -15.53 16.69 -11.95
CA SER A 245 -14.93 16.43 -13.27
C SER A 245 -15.95 15.92 -14.29
N ASN A 246 -17.25 15.99 -13.99
CA ASN A 246 -18.35 15.42 -14.80
C ASN A 246 -18.14 13.93 -15.12
N LYS A 247 -17.42 13.24 -14.24
CA LYS A 247 -17.16 11.81 -14.30
C LYS A 247 -17.26 11.25 -12.89
N VAL A 248 -17.77 10.04 -12.77
CA VAL A 248 -17.74 9.26 -11.52
C VAL A 248 -16.98 7.96 -11.77
N LEU A 249 -16.65 7.22 -10.71
CA LEU A 249 -15.94 5.94 -10.83
C LEU A 249 -16.88 4.73 -10.89
N CYS A 250 -18.17 4.91 -10.64
CA CYS A 250 -19.22 3.94 -10.95
C CYS A 250 -20.59 4.62 -10.91
N LEU A 251 -21.55 4.03 -11.61
CA LEU A 251 -22.98 4.30 -11.45
C LEU A 251 -23.54 3.16 -10.62
N THR A 252 -24.00 3.42 -9.41
CA THR A 252 -24.29 2.36 -8.45
C THR A 252 -25.47 1.50 -8.91
N GLY A 253 -25.42 0.20 -8.65
CA GLY A 253 -26.51 -0.71 -8.99
C GLY A 253 -27.81 -0.46 -8.21
N ARG A 254 -27.74 0.31 -7.12
CA ARG A 254 -28.89 0.63 -6.27
C ARG A 254 -29.89 1.49 -7.01
N CYS A 255 -29.46 2.64 -7.51
CA CYS A 255 -30.29 3.50 -8.34
C CYS A 255 -29.41 4.41 -9.19
N SER A 256 -29.40 4.16 -10.50
CA SER A 256 -28.72 5.01 -11.46
C SER A 256 -29.62 5.25 -12.67
N PHE A 257 -29.59 6.49 -13.16
CA PHE A 257 -30.43 6.98 -14.25
C PHE A 257 -29.54 7.15 -15.48
N PHE A 258 -30.08 6.81 -16.65
CA PHE A 258 -29.40 6.82 -17.93
C PHE A 258 -30.27 7.51 -18.96
N ARG A 259 -29.67 8.18 -19.95
CA ARG A 259 -30.41 8.57 -21.16
C ARG A 259 -30.97 7.33 -21.83
N ALA A 260 -32.21 7.37 -22.30
CA ALA A 260 -32.81 6.25 -23.01
C ALA A 260 -32.03 5.92 -24.28
N GLU A 261 -31.54 6.92 -25.03
CA GLU A 261 -30.67 6.68 -26.19
C GLU A 261 -29.45 5.81 -25.86
N ALA A 262 -28.85 6.00 -24.68
CA ALA A 262 -27.69 5.25 -24.22
C ALA A 262 -28.07 3.87 -23.68
N ALA A 263 -29.09 3.80 -22.83
CA ALA A 263 -29.51 2.55 -22.18
C ALA A 263 -30.14 1.54 -23.15
N LEU A 264 -30.84 2.04 -24.18
CA LEU A 264 -31.52 1.22 -25.17
C LEU A 264 -30.64 0.90 -26.39
N ASP A 265 -29.44 1.47 -26.46
CA ASP A 265 -28.48 1.18 -27.52
C ASP A 265 -28.17 -0.34 -27.60
N PRO A 266 -28.17 -0.94 -28.79
CA PRO A 266 -27.88 -2.36 -28.95
C PRO A 266 -26.51 -2.79 -28.42
N THR A 267 -25.50 -1.92 -28.52
CA THR A 267 -24.15 -2.19 -28.01
C THR A 267 -24.06 -2.08 -26.49
N PHE A 268 -24.90 -1.25 -25.85
CA PHE A 268 -25.04 -1.18 -24.39
C PHE A 268 -25.57 -2.52 -23.86
N ARG A 269 -26.69 -2.99 -24.41
CA ARG A 269 -27.29 -4.29 -24.09
C ARG A 269 -26.35 -5.45 -24.42
N GLY A 270 -25.72 -5.42 -25.59
CA GLY A 270 -24.76 -6.43 -26.04
C GLY A 270 -23.57 -6.57 -25.08
N LEU A 271 -23.04 -5.44 -24.61
CA LEU A 271 -22.00 -5.43 -23.58
C LEU A 271 -22.53 -5.98 -22.25
N LEU A 272 -23.72 -5.56 -21.81
CA LEU A 272 -24.29 -6.05 -20.56
C LEU A 272 -24.51 -7.59 -20.58
N ALA A 273 -24.95 -8.14 -21.70
CA ALA A 273 -25.19 -9.57 -21.89
C ALA A 273 -23.90 -10.41 -21.95
N ARG A 274 -22.88 -9.90 -22.66
CA ARG A 274 -21.68 -10.68 -23.03
C ARG A 274 -20.37 -9.99 -22.64
N ASP A 275 -20.33 -9.30 -21.51
CA ASP A 275 -19.07 -8.66 -21.06
C ASP A 275 -18.03 -9.71 -20.66
N PHE A 276 -16.81 -9.51 -21.17
CA PHE A 276 -15.66 -10.37 -20.94
C PHE A 276 -14.39 -9.53 -20.80
N LEU A 277 -13.36 -10.16 -20.24
CA LEU A 277 -12.00 -9.64 -20.24
C LEU A 277 -11.08 -10.66 -20.89
N ASN A 278 -10.18 -10.16 -21.73
CA ASN A 278 -9.05 -10.92 -22.25
C ASN A 278 -7.87 -10.65 -21.32
N ASP A 279 -7.60 -11.60 -20.42
CA ASP A 279 -6.51 -11.52 -19.46
C ASP A 279 -5.32 -12.33 -19.96
N TRP A 280 -4.12 -11.78 -19.80
CA TRP A 280 -2.89 -12.40 -20.31
C TRP A 280 -2.57 -13.74 -19.63
N LEU A 281 -2.97 -13.93 -18.37
CA LEU A 281 -2.74 -15.17 -17.63
C LEU A 281 -3.92 -16.12 -17.74
N TRP A 282 -5.14 -15.59 -17.61
CA TRP A 282 -6.36 -16.39 -17.52
C TRP A 282 -7.13 -16.56 -18.84
N GLY A 283 -6.68 -15.93 -19.92
CA GLY A 283 -7.38 -15.93 -21.20
C GLY A 283 -8.69 -15.15 -21.16
N GLN A 284 -9.61 -15.49 -22.05
CA GLN A 284 -10.92 -14.85 -22.11
C GLN A 284 -11.87 -15.45 -21.06
N PHE A 285 -12.45 -14.60 -20.20
CA PHE A 285 -13.50 -15.02 -19.27
C PHE A 285 -14.61 -13.99 -19.12
N ARG A 286 -15.84 -14.48 -18.94
CA ARG A 286 -17.06 -13.65 -18.81
C ARG A 286 -17.22 -13.10 -17.40
N PHE A 287 -17.82 -11.92 -17.29
CA PHE A 287 -18.10 -11.29 -16.01
C PHE A 287 -19.45 -11.76 -15.46
N LEU A 288 -19.44 -12.38 -14.27
CA LEU A 288 -20.63 -12.86 -13.57
C LEU A 288 -21.34 -11.75 -12.77
N SER A 289 -20.64 -10.65 -12.47
CA SER A 289 -21.18 -9.51 -11.74
C SER A 289 -20.47 -8.22 -12.16
N GLY A 290 -20.98 -7.07 -11.72
CA GLY A 290 -20.43 -5.76 -12.05
C GLY A 290 -21.14 -5.10 -13.23
N ASP A 291 -22.45 -5.30 -13.33
CA ASP A 291 -23.35 -4.59 -14.23
C ASP A 291 -23.17 -3.07 -14.11
N ASP A 292 -23.16 -2.56 -12.88
CA ASP A 292 -22.86 -1.17 -12.51
C ASP A 292 -21.55 -0.61 -13.12
N LYS A 293 -20.50 -1.42 -13.11
CA LYS A 293 -19.20 -1.07 -13.71
C LYS A 293 -19.18 -1.26 -15.22
N THR A 294 -19.98 -2.19 -15.74
CA THR A 294 -20.10 -2.44 -17.18
C THR A 294 -20.78 -1.25 -17.86
N THR A 295 -21.90 -0.79 -17.31
CA THR A 295 -22.65 0.36 -17.85
C THR A 295 -21.86 1.67 -17.69
N TRP A 296 -21.16 1.84 -16.57
CA TRP A 296 -20.18 2.92 -16.38
C TRP A 296 -19.07 2.91 -17.45
N TYR A 297 -18.47 1.76 -17.71
CA TYR A 297 -17.40 1.64 -18.71
C TYR A 297 -17.91 1.97 -20.12
N TRP A 298 -19.13 1.52 -20.47
CA TRP A 298 -19.74 1.85 -21.75
C TRP A 298 -19.89 3.37 -21.92
N LEU A 299 -20.45 4.06 -20.91
CA LEU A 299 -20.60 5.52 -20.96
C LEU A 299 -19.25 6.24 -21.10
N LEU A 300 -18.20 5.78 -20.42
CA LEU A 300 -16.86 6.33 -20.60
C LEU A 300 -16.33 6.16 -22.02
N ARG A 301 -16.51 4.97 -22.60
CA ARG A 301 -16.06 4.66 -23.97
C ARG A 301 -16.75 5.57 -25.00
N GLU A 302 -18.06 5.75 -24.86
CA GLU A 302 -18.85 6.63 -25.72
C GLU A 302 -18.65 8.13 -25.41
N GLY A 303 -17.94 8.46 -24.33
CA GLY A 303 -17.55 9.84 -24.01
C GLY A 303 -18.61 10.63 -23.22
N TYR A 304 -19.66 9.98 -22.70
CA TYR A 304 -20.70 10.63 -21.92
C TYR A 304 -20.20 11.17 -20.58
N ASP A 305 -20.80 12.28 -20.14
CA ASP A 305 -20.62 12.79 -18.80
C ASP A 305 -21.47 12.01 -17.80
N MET A 306 -21.00 11.95 -16.56
CA MET A 306 -21.71 11.32 -15.45
C MET A 306 -21.57 12.13 -14.17
N ILE A 307 -22.68 12.33 -13.46
CA ILE A 307 -22.71 13.12 -12.22
C ILE A 307 -23.25 12.32 -11.03
N TYR A 308 -22.98 12.83 -9.84
CA TYR A 308 -23.47 12.29 -8.58
C TYR A 308 -24.42 13.29 -7.91
N LEU A 309 -25.58 12.85 -7.46
CA LEU A 309 -26.55 13.69 -6.74
C LEU A 309 -26.42 13.48 -5.22
N PRO A 310 -25.77 14.40 -4.47
CA PRO A 310 -25.53 14.22 -3.04
C PRO A 310 -26.79 14.39 -2.17
N ASP A 311 -27.81 15.10 -2.66
CA ASP A 311 -29.05 15.40 -1.94
C ASP A 311 -30.22 14.46 -2.26
N VAL A 312 -30.09 13.62 -3.30
CA VAL A 312 -31.04 12.55 -3.61
C VAL A 312 -30.56 11.28 -2.91
N MET A 313 -31.39 10.73 -2.04
CA MET A 313 -31.03 9.58 -1.21
C MET A 313 -31.88 8.35 -1.55
N VAL A 314 -31.24 7.19 -1.56
CA VAL A 314 -31.88 5.88 -1.70
C VAL A 314 -31.48 5.01 -0.52
N TYR A 315 -32.43 4.31 0.08
CA TYR A 315 -32.14 3.32 1.11
C TYR A 315 -31.79 1.98 0.48
N THR A 316 -30.71 1.39 0.94
CA THR A 316 -30.27 0.06 0.53
C THR A 316 -30.61 -0.93 1.63
N ILE A 317 -31.61 -1.76 1.41
CA ILE A 317 -32.08 -2.73 2.40
C ILE A 317 -31.19 -3.97 2.33
N GLU A 318 -30.48 -4.27 3.42
CA GLU A 318 -29.63 -5.46 3.52
C GLU A 318 -30.11 -6.35 4.65
N THR A 319 -30.52 -7.58 4.32
CA THR A 319 -30.85 -8.60 5.32
C THR A 319 -29.69 -9.58 5.42
N ILE A 320 -29.12 -9.70 6.62
CA ILE A 320 -27.93 -10.55 6.84
C ILE A 320 -28.34 -11.75 7.66
N SER A 321 -28.13 -12.93 7.08
CA SER A 321 -28.10 -14.20 7.81
C SER A 321 -26.68 -14.77 7.80
N GLY A 322 -26.24 -15.30 8.94
CA GLY A 322 -24.93 -15.96 9.07
C GLY A 322 -23.75 -15.05 9.44
N SER A 323 -22.54 -15.51 9.12
CA SER A 323 -21.29 -14.86 9.57
C SER A 323 -21.02 -13.53 8.88
N LEU A 324 -20.92 -12.46 9.69
CA LEU A 324 -20.59 -11.11 9.28
C LEU A 324 -19.28 -11.05 8.47
N MET A 325 -18.23 -11.72 8.93
CA MET A 325 -16.90 -11.67 8.31
C MET A 325 -16.90 -12.34 6.93
N SER A 326 -17.60 -13.47 6.80
CA SER A 326 -17.74 -14.15 5.51
C SER A 326 -18.49 -13.28 4.50
N ARG A 327 -19.59 -12.64 4.91
CA ARG A 327 -20.37 -11.74 4.04
C ARG A 327 -19.55 -10.51 3.64
N ALA A 328 -18.85 -9.87 4.57
CA ALA A 328 -18.00 -8.72 4.31
C ALA A 328 -16.85 -9.08 3.34
N TYR A 329 -16.18 -10.22 3.56
CA TYR A 329 -15.13 -10.74 2.67
C TYR A 329 -15.65 -10.94 1.23
N GLN A 330 -16.81 -11.59 1.07
CA GLN A 330 -17.41 -11.82 -0.24
C GLN A 330 -17.74 -10.51 -0.96
N ASN A 331 -18.32 -9.54 -0.24
CA ASN A 331 -18.62 -8.21 -0.79
C ASN A 331 -17.34 -7.48 -1.21
N ILE A 332 -16.33 -7.42 -0.36
CA ILE A 332 -15.05 -6.76 -0.69
C ILE A 332 -14.38 -7.44 -1.87
N ARG A 333 -14.34 -8.78 -1.92
CA ARG A 333 -13.74 -9.54 -3.03
C ARG A 333 -14.48 -9.27 -4.35
N ARG A 334 -15.81 -9.26 -4.33
CA ARG A 334 -16.65 -8.94 -5.50
C ARG A 334 -16.41 -7.52 -5.99
N TRP A 335 -16.52 -6.53 -5.11
CA TRP A 335 -16.35 -5.11 -5.46
C TRP A 335 -14.92 -4.82 -5.95
N SER A 336 -13.92 -5.42 -5.32
CA SER A 336 -12.51 -5.31 -5.72
C SER A 336 -12.29 -5.92 -7.10
N GLY A 337 -12.81 -7.12 -7.35
CA GLY A 337 -12.72 -7.77 -8.66
C GLY A 337 -13.39 -6.95 -9.77
N ASN A 338 -14.60 -6.43 -9.53
CA ASN A 338 -15.29 -5.57 -10.50
C ASN A 338 -14.53 -4.29 -10.79
N THR A 339 -13.89 -3.71 -9.76
CA THR A 339 -13.08 -2.49 -9.87
C THR A 339 -11.81 -2.74 -10.67
N LEU A 340 -11.08 -3.82 -10.38
CA LEU A 340 -9.83 -4.14 -11.07
C LEU A 340 -10.07 -4.48 -12.55
N ARG A 341 -11.09 -5.29 -12.85
CA ARG A 341 -11.41 -5.71 -14.22
C ARG A 341 -11.79 -4.54 -15.12
N ASN A 342 -12.71 -3.69 -14.67
CA ASN A 342 -13.12 -2.52 -15.44
C ASN A 342 -12.11 -1.36 -15.36
N GLY A 343 -11.32 -1.28 -14.28
CA GLY A 343 -10.26 -0.28 -14.13
C GLY A 343 -9.20 -0.42 -15.22
N THR A 344 -8.70 -1.64 -15.47
CA THR A 344 -7.71 -1.87 -16.54
C THR A 344 -8.25 -1.45 -17.91
N ARG A 345 -9.52 -1.75 -18.21
CA ARG A 345 -10.16 -1.35 -19.48
C ARG A 345 -10.31 0.18 -19.57
N ALA A 346 -10.71 0.83 -18.48
CA ALA A 346 -10.83 2.28 -18.44
C ALA A 346 -9.48 3.01 -18.57
N LEU A 347 -8.38 2.43 -18.07
CA LEU A 347 -7.04 2.95 -18.30
C LEU A 347 -6.64 2.86 -19.78
N ALA A 348 -7.01 1.77 -20.45
CA ALA A 348 -6.72 1.55 -21.87
C ALA A 348 -7.47 2.52 -22.81
N LEU A 349 -8.59 3.10 -22.37
CA LEU A 349 -9.27 4.19 -23.11
C LEU A 349 -8.45 5.49 -23.16
N GLY A 350 -7.45 5.62 -22.28
CA GLY A 350 -6.61 6.81 -22.17
C GLY A 350 -7.23 7.97 -21.38
N PRO A 351 -6.42 8.98 -21.03
CA PRO A 351 -6.84 10.09 -20.17
C PRO A 351 -7.90 11.01 -20.80
N HIS A 352 -7.95 11.10 -22.13
CA HIS A 352 -8.92 11.97 -22.81
C HIS A 352 -10.35 11.42 -22.74
N ARG A 353 -10.56 10.12 -23.02
CA ARG A 353 -11.89 9.48 -23.00
C ARG A 353 -12.40 9.27 -21.57
N THR A 354 -11.55 8.77 -20.68
CA THR A 354 -11.90 8.51 -19.28
C THR A 354 -12.05 9.81 -18.46
N GLY A 355 -11.44 10.89 -18.93
CA GLY A 355 -11.24 12.13 -18.20
C GLY A 355 -9.99 12.05 -17.33
N PHE A 356 -9.11 13.05 -17.45
CA PHE A 356 -7.76 13.01 -16.88
C PHE A 356 -7.74 12.65 -15.38
N LEU A 357 -8.56 13.31 -14.57
CA LEU A 357 -8.62 13.02 -13.14
C LEU A 357 -9.13 11.60 -12.86
N THR A 358 -10.19 11.17 -13.54
CA THR A 358 -10.76 9.83 -13.39
C THR A 358 -9.73 8.77 -13.76
N TRP A 359 -8.99 8.99 -14.85
CA TRP A 359 -7.91 8.12 -15.31
C TRP A 359 -6.80 8.01 -14.25
N LEU A 360 -6.36 9.14 -13.69
CA LEU A 360 -5.42 9.16 -12.56
C LEU A 360 -5.97 8.45 -11.33
N CYS A 361 -7.26 8.59 -11.02
CA CYS A 361 -7.88 7.91 -9.88
C CYS A 361 -7.91 6.38 -10.07
N VAL A 362 -8.14 5.90 -11.28
CA VAL A 362 -8.09 4.46 -11.58
C VAL A 362 -6.66 3.93 -11.45
N LEU A 363 -5.66 4.70 -11.92
CA LEU A 363 -4.25 4.37 -11.75
C LEU A 363 -3.88 4.33 -10.26
N ASP A 364 -4.28 5.35 -9.50
CA ASP A 364 -4.05 5.48 -8.07
C ASP A 364 -4.62 4.28 -7.29
N GLN A 365 -5.81 3.78 -7.67
CA GLN A 365 -6.38 2.58 -7.04
C GLN A 365 -5.49 1.33 -7.18
N GLY A 366 -4.68 1.27 -8.24
CA GLY A 366 -3.69 0.23 -8.48
C GLY A 366 -2.48 0.31 -7.54
N ILE A 367 -2.10 1.53 -7.16
CA ILE A 367 -0.93 1.79 -6.30
C ILE A 367 -1.34 1.81 -4.83
N ASN A 368 -2.52 2.34 -4.54
CA ASN A 368 -3.03 2.55 -3.19
C ASN A 368 -3.20 1.24 -2.40
N MET A 369 -3.42 0.10 -3.06
CA MET A 369 -3.47 -1.20 -2.36
C MET A 369 -2.13 -1.56 -1.70
N TRP A 370 -1.01 -1.07 -2.21
CA TRP A 370 0.31 -1.28 -1.63
C TRP A 370 0.67 -0.22 -0.61
N THR A 371 0.49 1.06 -0.93
CA THR A 371 0.84 2.16 -0.02
C THR A 371 0.03 2.12 1.27
N THR A 372 -1.20 1.61 1.24
CA THR A 372 -2.05 1.40 2.43
C THR A 372 -1.44 0.41 3.43
N LEU A 373 -0.60 -0.52 2.96
CA LEU A 373 0.03 -1.55 3.79
C LEU A 373 1.40 -1.13 4.35
N ILE A 374 1.95 0.03 3.95
CA ILE A 374 3.26 0.48 4.42
C ILE A 374 3.22 0.76 5.92
N SER A 375 2.32 1.63 6.39
CA SER A 375 2.23 1.98 7.81
C SER A 375 1.95 0.78 8.74
N PRO A 376 0.98 -0.12 8.46
CA PRO A 376 0.82 -1.31 9.30
C PRO A 376 1.98 -2.30 9.17
N GLY A 377 2.65 -2.39 8.02
CA GLY A 377 3.84 -3.21 7.84
C GLY A 377 5.01 -2.73 8.71
N LEU A 378 5.30 -1.42 8.66
CA LEU A 378 6.33 -0.81 9.51
C LEU A 378 5.98 -0.93 11.00
N LEU A 379 4.70 -0.76 11.38
CA LEU A 379 4.25 -0.98 12.76
C LEU A 379 4.55 -2.40 13.24
N VAL A 380 4.26 -3.42 12.43
CA VAL A 380 4.54 -4.82 12.76
C VAL A 380 6.06 -5.04 12.90
N ILE A 381 6.86 -4.50 11.99
CA ILE A 381 8.33 -4.58 12.08
C ILE A 381 8.84 -3.94 13.37
N SER A 382 8.37 -2.73 13.72
CA SER A 382 8.76 -2.04 14.94
C SER A 382 8.44 -2.86 16.20
N LEU A 383 7.25 -3.47 16.25
CA LEU A 383 6.83 -4.31 17.36
C LEU A 383 7.68 -5.58 17.49
N LEU A 384 7.98 -6.25 16.36
CA LEU A 384 8.78 -7.47 16.35
C LEU A 384 10.24 -7.22 16.76
N LEU A 385 10.78 -6.05 16.43
CA LEU A 385 12.14 -5.66 16.80
C LEU A 385 12.23 -5.03 18.21
N GLY A 386 11.11 -4.96 18.95
CA GLY A 386 11.08 -4.38 20.29
C GLY A 386 11.26 -2.86 20.32
N ASN A 387 11.10 -2.17 19.19
CA ASN A 387 11.19 -0.71 19.13
C ASN A 387 9.83 -0.07 19.47
N TRP A 388 9.51 -0.09 20.77
CA TRP A 388 8.22 0.34 21.30
C TRP A 388 7.93 1.83 21.08
N ILE A 389 8.96 2.69 21.09
CA ILE A 389 8.83 4.13 20.87
C ILE A 389 8.36 4.40 19.43
N ILE A 390 9.07 3.84 18.43
CA ILE A 390 8.67 3.98 17.02
C ILE A 390 7.30 3.35 16.77
N ALA A 391 7.03 2.16 17.32
CA ALA A 391 5.72 1.52 17.22
C ALA A 391 4.61 2.44 17.77
N SER A 392 4.85 3.09 18.91
CA SER A 392 3.91 4.02 19.54
C SER A 392 3.66 5.25 18.68
N ILE A 393 4.71 5.82 18.07
CA ILE A 393 4.59 6.96 17.14
C ILE A 393 3.74 6.58 15.93
N ILE A 394 4.03 5.44 15.28
CA ILE A 394 3.27 4.96 14.12
C ILE A 394 1.81 4.69 14.51
N ALA A 395 1.56 4.05 15.65
CA ALA A 395 0.21 3.78 16.14
C ALA A 395 -0.56 5.08 16.43
N CYS A 396 0.06 6.05 17.11
CA CYS A 396 -0.55 7.34 17.40
C CYS A 396 -0.87 8.11 16.11
N TRP A 397 0.05 8.12 15.15
CA TRP A 397 -0.16 8.73 13.84
C TRP A 397 -1.31 8.07 13.07
N LEU A 398 -1.38 6.74 13.08
CA LEU A 398 -2.48 6.00 12.46
C LEU A 398 -3.83 6.37 13.10
N VAL A 399 -3.93 6.42 14.43
CA VAL A 399 -5.19 6.77 15.09
C VAL A 399 -5.56 8.23 14.83
N LEU A 400 -4.64 9.17 15.04
CA LEU A 400 -4.83 10.61 14.80
C LEU A 400 -5.41 10.85 13.41
N THR A 401 -4.72 10.34 12.39
CA THR A 401 -5.09 10.61 11.00
C THR A 401 -6.43 9.99 10.61
N ARG A 402 -6.78 8.85 11.21
CA ARG A 402 -8.08 8.19 10.97
C ARG A 402 -9.22 8.88 11.67
N CYS A 403 -9.00 9.45 12.85
CA CYS A 403 -9.96 10.34 13.48
C CYS A 403 -10.26 11.56 12.59
N LEU A 404 -9.22 12.23 12.08
CA LEU A 404 -9.39 13.36 11.16
C LEU A 404 -10.14 12.98 9.87
N TYR A 405 -9.79 11.84 9.27
CA TYR A 405 -10.49 11.34 8.08
C TYR A 405 -11.96 10.99 8.38
N LEU A 406 -12.27 10.39 9.53
CA LEU A 406 -13.64 10.07 9.93
C LEU A 406 -14.48 11.35 10.10
N LEU A 407 -13.94 12.36 10.77
CA LEU A 407 -14.60 13.66 10.91
C LEU A 407 -14.93 14.25 9.53
N MET A 408 -14.00 14.13 8.57
CA MET A 408 -14.17 14.61 7.21
C MET A 408 -15.25 13.85 6.42
N VAL A 409 -15.24 12.51 6.42
CA VAL A 409 -16.20 11.73 5.60
C VAL A 409 -17.61 11.70 6.19
N PHE A 410 -17.76 11.88 7.51
CA PHE A 410 -19.06 12.04 8.16
C PHE A 410 -19.55 13.50 8.20
N TRP A 411 -18.75 14.45 7.69
CA TRP A 411 -19.18 15.84 7.60
C TRP A 411 -20.38 16.00 6.66
N GLY A 412 -21.46 16.60 7.16
CA GLY A 412 -22.71 16.80 6.41
C GLY A 412 -23.51 15.54 6.10
N ARG A 413 -23.14 14.38 6.68
CA ARG A 413 -23.90 13.12 6.52
C ARG A 413 -25.03 13.03 7.55
N PRO A 414 -26.20 12.46 7.18
CA PRO A 414 -27.24 12.10 8.16
C PRO A 414 -26.81 10.95 9.09
N SER A 415 -25.92 10.08 8.62
CA SER A 415 -25.38 8.97 9.42
C SER A 415 -24.54 9.48 10.59
N LEU A 416 -24.72 8.87 11.77
CA LEU A 416 -24.03 9.24 13.00
C LEU A 416 -22.58 8.74 12.98
N LEU A 417 -21.62 9.62 13.29
CA LEU A 417 -20.25 9.20 13.56
C LEU A 417 -20.17 8.58 14.96
N LYS A 418 -19.72 7.34 15.06
CA LYS A 418 -19.53 6.61 16.31
C LYS A 418 -18.07 6.17 16.47
N LEU A 419 -17.63 5.98 17.71
CA LEU A 419 -16.26 5.57 18.02
C LEU A 419 -15.90 4.22 17.37
N VAL A 420 -16.86 3.30 17.24
CA VAL A 420 -16.67 1.99 16.58
C VAL A 420 -16.23 2.10 15.11
N HIS A 421 -16.47 3.23 14.44
CA HIS A 421 -16.01 3.44 13.07
C HIS A 421 -14.49 3.48 12.94
N LEU A 422 -13.75 3.84 13.99
CA LEU A 422 -12.29 3.88 13.98
C LEU A 422 -11.65 2.49 13.78
N PRO A 423 -11.91 1.49 14.65
CA PRO A 423 -11.36 0.15 14.45
C PRO A 423 -11.92 -0.50 13.17
N ILE A 424 -13.20 -0.30 12.85
CA ILE A 424 -13.80 -0.80 11.60
C ILE A 424 -13.06 -0.23 10.38
N MET A 425 -12.72 1.05 10.38
CA MET A 425 -12.03 1.71 9.27
C MET A 425 -10.63 1.15 9.07
N LEU A 426 -9.83 1.05 10.14
CA LEU A 426 -8.47 0.51 10.08
C LEU A 426 -8.48 -0.92 9.54
N PHE A 427 -9.31 -1.78 10.13
CA PHE A 427 -9.46 -3.17 9.70
C PHE A 427 -9.90 -3.24 8.23
N THR A 428 -10.94 -2.49 7.85
CA THR A 428 -11.47 -2.52 6.48
C THR A 428 -10.44 -2.07 5.46
N GLN A 429 -9.62 -1.06 5.76
CA GLN A 429 -8.62 -0.55 4.83
C GLN A 429 -7.52 -1.59 4.57
N TRP A 430 -6.92 -2.14 5.62
CA TRP A 430 -5.85 -3.13 5.48
C TRP A 430 -6.37 -4.43 4.87
N TRP A 431 -7.53 -4.90 5.32
CA TRP A 431 -8.16 -6.10 4.78
C TRP A 431 -8.56 -5.95 3.31
N THR A 432 -9.12 -4.79 2.93
CA THR A 432 -9.45 -4.52 1.52
C THR A 432 -8.20 -4.46 0.65
N ALA A 433 -7.10 -3.89 1.14
CA ALA A 433 -5.83 -3.85 0.43
C ALA A 433 -5.29 -5.26 0.14
N LEU A 434 -5.23 -6.13 1.15
CA LEU A 434 -4.82 -7.53 1.00
C LEU A 434 -5.73 -8.30 0.04
N ILE A 435 -7.06 -8.18 0.18
CA ILE A 435 -8.02 -8.82 -0.73
C ILE A 435 -7.84 -8.31 -2.16
N LYS A 436 -7.61 -7.00 -2.36
CA LYS A 436 -7.37 -6.43 -3.69
C LYS A 436 -6.12 -7.01 -4.34
N ILE A 437 -5.01 -7.12 -3.61
CA ILE A 437 -3.76 -7.69 -4.12
C ILE A 437 -3.98 -9.16 -4.50
N PHE A 438 -4.60 -9.95 -3.62
CA PHE A 438 -4.98 -11.33 -3.92
C PHE A 438 -5.89 -11.42 -5.16
N THR A 439 -6.92 -10.57 -5.24
CA THR A 439 -7.90 -10.57 -6.33
C THR A 439 -7.26 -10.16 -7.65
N ARG A 440 -6.27 -9.25 -7.66
CA ARG A 440 -5.53 -8.84 -8.86
C ARG A 440 -4.85 -10.01 -9.56
N MET A 441 -4.33 -10.97 -8.81
CA MET A 441 -3.73 -12.18 -9.38
C MET A 441 -4.76 -13.25 -9.76
N ASN A 442 -5.99 -13.14 -9.24
CA ASN A 442 -7.05 -14.15 -9.35
C ASN A 442 -8.34 -13.57 -9.97
N LEU A 443 -8.22 -12.72 -11.00
CA LEU A 443 -9.36 -11.99 -11.59
C LEU A 443 -10.43 -12.92 -12.18
N SER A 444 -10.04 -14.09 -12.70
CA SER A 444 -10.95 -15.08 -13.26
C SER A 444 -11.82 -15.79 -12.21
N GLN A 445 -11.35 -15.86 -10.95
CA GLN A 445 -11.99 -16.63 -9.89
C GLN A 445 -13.20 -15.90 -9.28
N GLN A 446 -14.32 -15.92 -10.00
CA GLN A 446 -15.56 -15.31 -9.55
C GLN A 446 -16.40 -16.35 -8.79
N LYS A 447 -16.49 -16.23 -7.45
CA LYS A 447 -17.39 -17.07 -6.62
C LYS A 447 -18.67 -16.28 -6.31
N TRP A 448 -19.83 -16.86 -6.59
CA TRP A 448 -21.14 -16.32 -6.20
C TRP A 448 -21.85 -17.28 -5.25
N THR A 449 -22.10 -16.84 -4.03
CA THR A 449 -22.58 -17.66 -2.90
C THR A 449 -24.07 -17.95 -2.94
N ASN A 450 -24.85 -17.28 -3.80
CA ASN A 450 -26.30 -17.47 -3.89
C ASN A 450 -26.75 -18.32 -5.10
N ARG A 451 -25.84 -18.85 -5.93
CA ARG A 451 -26.17 -19.84 -6.97
C ARG A 451 -25.71 -21.22 -6.53
N HIS A 452 -26.68 -22.11 -6.29
CA HIS A 452 -26.46 -23.55 -6.25
C HIS A 452 -26.34 -24.17 -7.66
N GLY A 453 -26.24 -23.36 -8.73
CA GLY A 453 -26.24 -23.83 -10.12
C GLY A 453 -25.08 -23.25 -10.95
N ASN A 454 -24.41 -24.15 -11.68
CA ASN A 454 -23.44 -23.93 -12.77
C ASN A 454 -22.06 -23.35 -12.46
N ASN A 455 -21.43 -23.88 -11.40
CA ASN A 455 -20.01 -24.25 -11.47
C ASN A 455 -19.70 -25.45 -10.57
N LYS A 456 -20.65 -26.40 -10.49
CA LYS A 456 -20.31 -27.80 -10.19
C LYS A 456 -19.87 -28.46 -11.50
N GLY A 457 -18.79 -27.95 -12.11
CA GLY A 457 -17.93 -28.85 -12.84
C GLY A 457 -17.51 -29.89 -11.82
N GLY A 458 -17.69 -31.18 -12.14
CA GLY A 458 -17.32 -32.27 -11.25
C GLY A 458 -15.88 -32.15 -10.76
N LYS A 459 -15.45 -33.07 -9.92
CA LYS A 459 -14.03 -33.27 -9.58
C LYS A 459 -13.20 -33.69 -10.83
N ASN A 460 -13.33 -32.99 -11.95
CA ASN A 460 -12.44 -33.12 -13.08
C ASN A 460 -11.15 -32.44 -12.68
N GLN A 461 -10.06 -33.21 -12.72
CA GLN A 461 -8.70 -32.69 -12.59
C GLN A 461 -8.58 -31.45 -13.49
N LEU A 462 -8.12 -30.34 -12.90
CA LEU A 462 -7.78 -29.13 -13.64
C LEU A 462 -6.88 -29.55 -14.83
N SER A 463 -7.21 -29.10 -16.03
CA SER A 463 -6.33 -29.33 -17.19
C SER A 463 -4.92 -28.83 -16.89
N TRP A 464 -3.90 -29.44 -17.48
CA TRP A 464 -2.50 -29.06 -17.23
C TRP A 464 -2.28 -27.54 -17.40
N GLY A 465 -2.86 -26.93 -18.44
CA GLY A 465 -2.85 -25.48 -18.64
C GLY A 465 -3.48 -24.70 -17.48
N GLN A 466 -4.64 -25.10 -16.97
CA GLN A 466 -5.28 -24.46 -15.81
C GLN A 466 -4.46 -24.63 -14.51
N GLN A 467 -3.75 -25.75 -14.36
CA GLN A 467 -2.84 -25.95 -13.23
C GLN A 467 -1.64 -25.02 -13.32
N VAL A 468 -1.03 -24.90 -14.49
CA VAL A 468 0.07 -23.95 -14.76
C VAL A 468 -0.40 -22.53 -14.47
N GLN A 469 -1.54 -22.09 -15.01
CA GLN A 469 -2.11 -20.76 -14.74
C GLN A 469 -2.29 -20.48 -13.25
N LYS A 470 -2.84 -21.44 -12.50
CA LYS A 470 -3.04 -21.31 -11.05
C LYS A 470 -1.71 -21.22 -10.30
N LYS A 471 -0.73 -22.07 -10.64
CA LYS A 471 0.61 -22.02 -10.02
C LYS A 471 1.34 -20.73 -10.37
N SER A 472 1.26 -20.25 -11.61
CA SER A 472 1.82 -18.96 -12.04
C SER A 472 1.17 -17.79 -11.31
N SER A 473 -0.15 -17.79 -11.14
CA SER A 473 -0.88 -16.79 -10.33
C SER A 473 -0.39 -16.76 -8.87
N GLN A 474 -0.22 -17.94 -8.25
CA GLN A 474 0.30 -18.06 -6.89
C GLN A 474 1.74 -17.58 -6.79
N PHE A 475 2.61 -18.01 -7.73
CA PHE A 475 3.99 -17.56 -7.82
C PHE A 475 4.07 -16.03 -7.89
N LEU A 476 3.34 -15.40 -8.81
CA LEU A 476 3.31 -13.95 -8.97
C LEU A 476 2.81 -13.22 -7.71
N LEU A 477 1.79 -13.77 -7.05
CA LEU A 477 1.31 -13.22 -5.78
C LEU A 477 2.40 -13.27 -4.72
N TYR A 478 3.05 -14.42 -4.53
CA TYR A 478 4.11 -14.57 -3.55
C TYR A 478 5.32 -13.70 -3.88
N THR A 479 5.74 -13.64 -5.14
CA THR A 479 6.83 -12.76 -5.57
C THR A 479 6.50 -11.30 -5.26
N GLN A 480 5.29 -10.81 -5.57
CA GLN A 480 4.90 -9.44 -5.24
C GLN A 480 4.85 -9.18 -3.72
N MET A 481 4.36 -10.14 -2.92
CA MET A 481 4.40 -10.05 -1.45
C MET A 481 5.84 -10.02 -0.92
N CYS A 482 6.71 -10.90 -1.42
CA CYS A 482 8.11 -10.93 -1.05
C CYS A 482 8.82 -9.62 -1.43
N SER A 483 8.61 -9.11 -2.64
CA SER A 483 9.15 -7.81 -3.07
C SER A 483 8.66 -6.67 -2.18
N PHE A 484 7.40 -6.69 -1.78
CA PHE A 484 6.87 -5.70 -0.85
C PHE A 484 7.47 -5.81 0.55
N MET A 485 7.66 -7.03 1.06
CA MET A 485 8.34 -7.25 2.35
C MET A 485 9.80 -6.79 2.30
N ILE A 486 10.53 -7.10 1.22
CA ILE A 486 11.89 -6.61 1.00
C ILE A 486 11.90 -5.08 0.97
N PHE A 487 10.94 -4.46 0.29
CA PHE A 487 10.77 -3.01 0.29
C PHE A 487 10.55 -2.47 1.72
N LEU A 488 9.72 -3.10 2.54
CA LEU A 488 9.53 -2.66 3.93
C LEU A 488 10.79 -2.84 4.79
N CYS A 489 11.52 -3.94 4.63
CA CYS A 489 12.79 -4.17 5.34
C CYS A 489 13.85 -3.16 4.91
N TRP A 490 13.93 -2.84 3.62
CA TRP A 490 14.79 -1.78 3.09
C TRP A 490 14.41 -0.42 3.68
N GLN A 491 13.12 -0.10 3.72
CA GLN A 491 12.61 1.15 4.31
C GLN A 491 12.82 1.26 5.81
N TRP A 492 12.97 0.14 6.51
CA TRP A 492 13.32 0.11 7.93
C TRP A 492 14.84 0.24 8.15
N GLY A 493 15.66 0.08 7.11
CA GLY A 493 17.11 0.01 7.21
C GLY A 493 17.66 -1.37 7.60
N MET A 494 16.85 -2.44 7.50
CA MET A 494 17.35 -3.82 7.72
C MET A 494 18.15 -4.37 6.54
N ILE A 495 17.96 -3.79 5.36
CA ILE A 495 18.61 -4.19 4.10
C ILE A 495 19.12 -2.91 3.47
N GLU A 496 20.39 -2.86 3.08
CA GLU A 496 20.96 -1.81 2.25
C GLU A 496 21.17 -2.35 0.84
N ILE A 497 20.20 -2.15 -0.05
CA ILE A 497 20.21 -2.71 -1.43
C ILE A 497 21.53 -2.41 -2.17
N GLY A 498 22.17 -1.26 -1.90
CA GLY A 498 23.46 -0.89 -2.50
C GLY A 498 24.69 -1.66 -1.96
N GLN A 499 24.66 -2.08 -0.69
CA GLN A 499 25.77 -2.79 -0.03
C GLN A 499 25.54 -4.31 0.03
N ASP A 500 24.27 -4.73 0.16
CA ASP A 500 23.85 -6.12 0.38
C ASP A 500 23.69 -6.94 -0.91
N LEU A 501 23.33 -6.31 -2.05
CA LEU A 501 23.26 -7.06 -3.32
C LEU A 501 24.65 -7.50 -3.84
N PRO A 502 25.70 -6.64 -3.83
CA PRO A 502 27.03 -7.06 -4.26
C PRO A 502 27.66 -8.10 -3.34
N SER A 503 27.35 -8.06 -2.04
CA SER A 503 27.83 -9.04 -1.06
C SER A 503 27.10 -10.38 -1.22
N TRP A 504 25.85 -10.43 -1.66
CA TRP A 504 25.14 -11.71 -1.86
C TRP A 504 25.77 -12.64 -2.91
N TRP A 505 26.43 -12.06 -3.94
CA TRP A 505 27.20 -12.83 -4.93
C TRP A 505 28.65 -13.10 -4.51
N LYS A 506 29.19 -12.36 -3.52
CA LYS A 506 30.58 -12.50 -3.05
C LYS A 506 30.73 -13.21 -1.70
N THR A 507 29.66 -13.48 -0.96
CA THR A 507 29.79 -13.97 0.43
C THR A 507 29.60 -15.48 0.56
N ARG A 508 30.61 -16.24 0.09
CA ARG A 508 31.05 -17.48 0.75
C ARG A 508 32.41 -17.19 1.38
N GLN A 509 32.44 -16.41 2.47
CA GLN A 509 33.53 -16.35 3.47
C GLN A 509 33.22 -15.24 4.49
N LEU A 510 32.21 -15.45 5.33
CA LEU A 510 32.17 -14.79 6.63
C LEU A 510 33.07 -15.61 7.56
N THR A 511 34.37 -15.33 7.57
CA THR A 511 35.19 -15.63 8.76
C THR A 511 34.84 -14.58 9.80
N ALA A 512 34.20 -14.99 10.89
CA ALA A 512 34.00 -14.17 12.07
C ALA A 512 35.35 -13.55 12.48
N GLN A 513 35.42 -12.22 12.54
CA GLN A 513 36.54 -11.52 13.14
C GLN A 513 36.52 -11.86 14.65
N PRO A 514 37.58 -12.46 15.22
CA PRO A 514 37.62 -12.77 16.65
C PRO A 514 37.63 -11.47 17.47
N ILE A 515 36.80 -11.40 18.50
CA ILE A 515 36.70 -10.24 19.41
C ILE A 515 37.94 -10.24 20.33
N PRO A 516 38.70 -9.13 20.45
CA PRO A 516 39.87 -9.04 21.32
C PRO A 516 39.48 -9.18 22.80
N THR A 517 40.30 -9.89 23.57
CA THR A 517 40.12 -10.13 25.01
C THR A 517 40.68 -8.97 25.85
N THR A 518 41.59 -8.17 25.29
CA THR A 518 42.16 -6.97 25.93
C THR A 518 42.55 -5.94 24.89
N VAL A 519 42.13 -4.69 25.06
CA VAL A 519 42.49 -3.55 24.19
C VAL A 519 43.34 -2.58 25.00
N VAL A 520 44.50 -2.21 24.47
CA VAL A 520 45.52 -1.39 25.12
C VAL A 520 45.85 -0.19 24.24
N GLN A 521 45.71 1.02 24.77
CA GLN A 521 46.12 2.24 24.08
C GLN A 521 47.56 2.56 24.43
N ALA A 522 48.46 2.61 23.45
CA ALA A 522 49.89 2.83 23.70
C ALA A 522 50.16 4.19 24.36
N ILE A 523 49.33 5.21 24.08
CA ILE A 523 49.45 6.55 24.68
C ILE A 523 49.33 6.54 26.21
N ASP A 524 48.54 5.62 26.78
CA ASP A 524 48.35 5.49 28.23
C ASP A 524 49.62 4.95 28.93
N TYR A 525 50.58 4.43 28.17
CA TYR A 525 51.83 3.85 28.65
C TYR A 525 53.05 4.72 28.35
N GLY A 526 52.83 6.00 28.04
CA GLY A 526 53.89 6.98 27.85
C GLY A 526 54.52 7.00 26.46
N ILE A 527 53.87 6.40 25.46
CA ILE A 527 54.23 6.54 24.04
C ILE A 527 53.57 7.83 23.54
N ILE A 528 54.36 8.92 23.48
CA ILE A 528 53.85 10.25 23.16
C ILE A 528 54.38 10.65 21.78
N PRO A 529 53.53 10.70 20.75
CA PRO A 529 54.00 10.99 19.40
C PRO A 529 54.47 12.44 19.26
N ASN A 530 55.48 12.66 18.40
CA ASN A 530 56.10 13.94 18.04
C ASN A 530 56.80 14.68 19.18
N ASP A 531 57.23 14.01 20.25
CA ASP A 531 57.93 14.65 21.37
C ASP A 531 59.46 14.67 21.23
N GLY A 532 60.00 14.04 20.17
CA GLY A 532 61.42 13.97 19.87
C GLY A 532 62.22 13.06 20.81
N LYS A 533 61.55 12.14 21.52
CA LYS A 533 62.17 11.19 22.45
C LYS A 533 62.00 9.76 21.97
N ASP A 534 62.88 8.88 22.45
CA ASP A 534 62.84 7.45 22.15
C ASP A 534 61.66 6.75 22.82
N ASP A 535 60.65 6.38 22.02
CA ASP A 535 59.48 5.61 22.44
C ASP A 535 59.73 4.10 22.47
N ALA A 536 60.83 3.62 21.88
CA ALA A 536 61.06 2.19 21.67
C ALA A 536 61.06 1.40 23.00
N LYS A 537 61.68 1.95 24.05
CA LYS A 537 61.73 1.29 25.36
C LYS A 537 60.36 1.22 26.02
N ALA A 538 59.56 2.27 25.92
CA ALA A 538 58.22 2.31 26.49
C ALA A 538 57.29 1.31 25.78
N LEU A 539 57.34 1.31 24.45
CA LEU A 539 56.55 0.39 23.62
C LEU A 539 56.98 -1.08 23.79
N GLN A 540 58.28 -1.36 23.89
CA GLN A 540 58.77 -2.71 24.20
C GLN A 540 58.34 -3.17 25.60
N THR A 541 58.40 -2.27 26.60
CA THR A 541 57.94 -2.58 27.97
C THR A 541 56.45 -2.88 28.00
N LEU A 542 55.65 -2.12 27.25
CA LEU A 542 54.22 -2.38 27.07
C LEU A 542 53.98 -3.78 26.50
N MET A 543 54.67 -4.12 25.40
CA MET A 543 54.53 -5.42 24.74
C MET A 543 54.94 -6.59 25.64
N ASN A 544 56.00 -6.43 26.43
CA ASN A 544 56.49 -7.45 27.35
C ASN A 544 55.53 -7.69 28.53
N ASN A 545 54.70 -6.70 28.89
CA ASN A 545 53.75 -6.77 30.00
C ASN A 545 52.33 -7.19 29.59
N LEU A 546 52.10 -7.50 28.30
CA LEU A 546 50.79 -7.96 27.83
C LEU A 546 50.46 -9.35 28.41
N PRO A 547 49.16 -9.68 28.62
CA PRO A 547 48.74 -10.97 29.15
C PRO A 547 49.26 -12.15 28.33
N ALA A 548 49.81 -13.19 28.95
CA ALA A 548 50.42 -14.32 28.24
C ALA A 548 49.47 -15.14 27.34
N THR A 549 48.15 -15.03 27.53
CA THR A 549 47.11 -15.72 26.75
C THR A 549 45.99 -14.77 26.33
N GLY A 550 45.25 -15.11 25.26
CA GLY A 550 44.12 -14.33 24.75
C GLY A 550 44.48 -13.42 23.57
N LEU A 551 43.48 -12.88 22.88
CA LEU A 551 43.71 -11.92 21.78
C LEU A 551 43.92 -10.52 22.35
N VAL A 552 45.05 -9.88 22.06
CA VAL A 552 45.37 -8.52 22.52
C VAL A 552 45.46 -7.57 21.34
N GLU A 553 44.86 -6.40 21.50
CA GLU A 553 44.91 -5.30 20.56
C GLU A 553 45.72 -4.13 21.15
N VAL A 554 46.84 -3.78 20.52
CA VAL A 554 47.68 -2.62 20.85
C VAL A 554 47.40 -1.53 19.83
N ARG A 555 46.83 -0.42 20.29
CA ARG A 555 46.53 0.75 19.46
C ARG A 555 47.62 1.80 19.58
N LEU A 556 48.26 2.11 18.46
CA LEU A 556 49.28 3.14 18.36
C LEU A 556 48.61 4.50 18.13
N PRO A 557 49.07 5.58 18.78
CA PRO A 557 48.48 6.90 18.62
C PRO A 557 48.74 7.50 17.23
N LEU A 558 47.97 8.55 16.92
CA LEU A 558 48.18 9.41 15.76
C LEU A 558 49.44 10.26 15.93
N GLY A 559 50.37 10.21 14.97
CA GLY A 559 51.60 11.00 14.90
C GLY A 559 52.87 10.17 14.68
N GLU A 560 54.03 10.82 14.82
CA GLU A 560 55.34 10.18 14.67
C GLU A 560 55.84 9.58 15.99
N ILE A 561 56.14 8.29 15.99
CA ILE A 561 56.70 7.54 17.12
C ILE A 561 58.16 7.23 16.78
N GLU A 562 59.10 7.70 17.61
CA GLU A 562 60.52 7.58 17.32
C GLU A 562 61.12 6.31 17.93
N LEU A 563 61.72 5.47 17.09
CA LEU A 563 62.28 4.18 17.47
C LEU A 563 63.81 4.17 17.35
N PHE A 564 64.52 4.24 18.48
CA PHE A 564 65.98 4.10 18.52
C PHE A 564 66.43 2.67 18.83
N GLN A 565 65.50 1.77 19.13
CA GLN A 565 65.70 0.32 19.35
C GLN A 565 64.67 -0.48 18.54
N PRO A 566 65.01 -1.71 18.09
CA PRO A 566 64.06 -2.55 17.37
C PRO A 566 62.93 -3.01 18.30
N LEU A 567 61.71 -3.09 17.77
CA LEU A 567 60.57 -3.64 18.49
C LEU A 567 60.48 -5.14 18.22
N GLU A 568 60.36 -5.94 19.28
CA GLU A 568 60.26 -7.39 19.20
C GLU A 568 58.91 -7.89 19.72
N VAL A 569 58.17 -8.59 18.85
CA VAL A 569 56.89 -9.27 19.16
C VAL A 569 57.16 -10.75 19.39
N HIS A 570 57.00 -11.20 20.64
CA HIS A 570 57.23 -12.60 21.06
C HIS A 570 55.96 -13.38 21.38
N ARG A 571 54.79 -12.83 21.05
CA ARG A 571 53.49 -13.30 21.58
C ARG A 571 52.48 -13.54 20.46
N SER A 572 51.91 -14.75 20.43
CA SER A 572 50.78 -15.11 19.57
C SER A 572 49.51 -14.30 19.87
N GLN A 573 48.56 -14.24 18.93
CA GLN A 573 47.27 -13.55 19.08
C GLN A 573 47.45 -12.07 19.45
N THR A 574 48.30 -11.39 18.69
CA THR A 574 48.64 -9.97 18.91
C THR A 574 48.29 -9.16 17.69
N LEU A 575 47.46 -8.14 17.89
CA LEU A 575 47.00 -7.20 16.87
C LEU A 575 47.61 -5.83 17.17
N ILE A 576 48.44 -5.30 16.27
CA ILE A 576 49.01 -3.95 16.40
C ILE A 576 48.36 -3.07 15.32
N ILE A 577 47.61 -2.05 15.75
CA ILE A 577 46.83 -1.17 14.89
C ILE A 577 47.31 0.27 15.07
N GLY A 578 47.60 0.96 13.96
CA GLY A 578 47.73 2.41 13.94
C GLY A 578 46.47 3.13 13.43
N GLU A 579 46.51 4.46 13.39
CA GLU A 579 45.41 5.33 12.95
C GLU A 579 45.46 5.62 11.43
N GLY A 580 45.98 4.67 10.64
CA GLY A 580 46.09 4.73 9.18
C GLY A 580 47.52 4.99 8.68
N ARG A 581 47.76 4.75 7.38
CA ARG A 581 49.09 4.92 6.75
C ARG A 581 49.72 6.29 6.96
N GLN A 582 48.94 7.37 6.89
CA GLN A 582 49.44 8.72 7.18
C GLN A 582 49.13 9.17 8.61
N GLY A 583 48.46 8.32 9.39
CA GLY A 583 48.04 8.62 10.75
C GLY A 583 49.10 8.24 11.78
N THR A 584 49.64 7.02 11.72
CA THR A 584 50.71 6.56 12.61
C THR A 584 51.98 6.28 11.82
N ILE A 585 53.08 6.94 12.18
CA ILE A 585 54.39 6.80 11.54
C ILE A 585 55.40 6.29 12.58
N LEU A 586 55.92 5.09 12.39
CA LEU A 586 57.03 4.54 13.15
C LEU A 586 58.34 4.98 12.49
N ARG A 587 58.97 6.04 13.02
CA ARG A 587 60.21 6.59 12.48
C ARG A 587 61.42 5.94 13.14
N SER A 588 62.23 5.24 12.34
CA SER A 588 63.39 4.50 12.80
C SER A 588 64.67 5.34 12.77
N PHE A 589 65.41 5.35 13.88
CA PHE A 589 66.74 5.95 14.05
C PHE A 589 67.84 4.88 14.25
N LEU A 590 67.54 3.64 13.90
CA LEU A 590 68.42 2.49 14.12
C LEU A 590 69.71 2.58 13.29
N LYS A 591 70.83 2.17 13.90
CA LYS A 591 72.12 2.00 13.23
C LYS A 591 72.49 0.51 13.15
N PRO A 592 73.16 0.04 12.08
CA PRO A 592 73.65 -1.34 12.01
C PRO A 592 74.55 -1.67 13.22
N PRO A 593 74.55 -2.91 13.71
CA PRO A 593 74.21 -4.16 13.01
C PRO A 593 72.76 -4.68 13.17
N VAL A 594 71.77 -3.82 13.46
CA VAL A 594 70.36 -4.24 13.61
C VAL A 594 69.75 -4.70 12.27
N SER A 595 68.97 -5.79 12.28
CA SER A 595 68.42 -6.40 11.05
C SER A 595 67.04 -5.85 10.63
N ALA A 596 66.19 -5.39 11.56
CA ALA A 596 64.88 -4.81 11.22
C ALA A 596 64.34 -3.84 12.29
N VAL A 597 63.36 -3.00 11.90
CA VAL A 597 62.66 -2.08 12.80
C VAL A 597 61.67 -2.83 13.70
N LEU A 598 60.90 -3.74 13.12
CA LEU A 598 59.97 -4.62 13.83
C LEU A 598 60.32 -6.07 13.55
N LYS A 599 60.56 -6.85 14.60
CA LYS A 599 60.83 -8.29 14.56
C LYS A 599 59.70 -9.05 15.20
N VAL A 600 59.22 -10.10 14.52
CA VAL A 600 58.23 -11.03 15.04
C VAL A 600 58.90 -12.40 15.09
N GLN A 601 59.26 -12.86 16.30
CA GLN A 601 60.00 -14.11 16.49
C GLN A 601 59.63 -14.76 17.83
N PRO A 602 59.50 -16.09 17.91
CA PRO A 602 59.21 -16.77 19.17
C PRO A 602 60.39 -16.67 20.15
N GLN A 603 60.10 -16.66 21.46
CA GLN A 603 61.11 -16.74 22.51
C GLN A 603 61.01 -18.10 23.23
N PRO A 604 62.13 -18.76 23.60
CA PRO A 604 62.10 -20.03 24.32
C PRO A 604 61.25 -19.92 25.59
N PRO A 605 60.29 -20.84 25.84
CA PRO A 605 60.14 -22.19 25.26
C PRO A 605 59.18 -22.31 24.05
N GLN A 606 58.70 -21.21 23.47
CA GLN A 606 57.82 -21.27 22.30
C GLN A 606 58.62 -21.56 21.03
N ASN A 607 58.13 -22.47 20.18
CA ASN A 607 58.76 -22.83 18.90
C ASN A 607 58.12 -22.13 17.69
N SER A 608 56.96 -21.50 17.85
CA SER A 608 56.27 -20.76 16.79
C SER A 608 55.25 -19.79 17.37
N LEU A 609 55.02 -18.67 16.68
CA LEU A 609 53.94 -17.73 16.98
C LEU A 609 52.72 -18.05 16.10
N ALA A 610 51.53 -17.59 16.50
CA ALA A 610 50.31 -17.73 15.70
C ALA A 610 49.42 -16.48 15.79
N ASP A 611 48.65 -16.23 14.73
CA ASP A 611 47.64 -15.17 14.64
C ASP A 611 48.15 -13.76 15.02
N ILE A 612 49.21 -13.29 14.34
CA ILE A 612 49.71 -11.91 14.48
C ILE A 612 49.20 -11.05 13.33
N GLU A 613 48.62 -9.90 13.65
CA GLU A 613 48.15 -8.94 12.65
C GLU A 613 48.75 -7.55 12.88
N LEU A 614 49.37 -6.98 11.84
CA LEU A 614 49.90 -5.62 11.83
C LEU A 614 49.11 -4.80 10.80
N ARG A 615 48.55 -3.67 11.22
CA ARG A 615 47.63 -2.93 10.37
C ARG A 615 47.67 -1.41 10.57
N ASP A 616 47.48 -0.68 9.47
CA ASP A 616 47.16 0.76 9.46
C ASP A 616 48.28 1.68 10.04
N PHE A 617 49.55 1.45 9.71
CA PHE A 617 50.66 2.36 10.03
C PHE A 617 51.78 2.34 8.98
N THR A 618 52.69 3.31 9.04
CA THR A 618 53.87 3.42 8.17
C THR A 618 55.15 3.24 8.96
N ILE A 619 56.16 2.59 8.36
CA ILE A 619 57.53 2.53 8.89
C ILE A 619 58.45 3.34 7.97
N GLU A 620 59.12 4.34 8.52
CA GLU A 620 60.03 5.25 7.78
C GLU A 620 61.39 5.34 8.47
N ALA A 621 62.44 5.70 7.73
CA ALA A 621 63.76 5.94 8.28
C ALA A 621 63.95 7.44 8.51
N ALA A 622 64.53 7.83 9.64
CA ALA A 622 64.79 9.23 9.95
C ALA A 622 65.75 9.90 8.96
N ASN A 623 66.63 9.12 8.33
CA ASN A 623 67.48 9.59 7.25
C ASN A 623 67.45 8.58 6.08
N PRO A 624 66.88 8.96 4.92
CA PRO A 624 66.79 8.08 3.74
C PRO A 624 68.17 7.58 3.26
N ASP A 625 69.21 8.40 3.41
CA ASP A 625 70.56 8.12 2.94
C ASP A 625 71.34 7.17 3.89
N LEU A 626 70.81 6.91 5.10
CA LEU A 626 71.41 6.01 6.10
C LEU A 626 70.72 4.64 6.21
N ASN A 627 69.83 4.30 5.26
CA ASN A 627 69.16 3.00 5.20
C ASN A 627 70.18 1.86 5.02
N GLN A 628 70.70 1.30 6.12
CA GLN A 628 71.60 0.13 6.15
C GLN A 628 70.97 -1.09 6.86
N LEU A 629 69.67 -1.04 7.18
CA LEU A 629 68.93 -2.17 7.76
C LEU A 629 68.62 -3.23 6.68
N ALA A 630 68.54 -4.49 7.10
CA ALA A 630 68.22 -5.61 6.20
C ALA A 630 66.74 -5.62 5.76
N SER A 631 65.79 -5.23 6.64
CA SER A 631 64.37 -5.07 6.28
C SER A 631 63.58 -4.16 7.22
N SER A 632 62.42 -3.62 6.80
CA SER A 632 61.52 -2.87 7.73
C SER A 632 60.91 -3.81 8.77
N ILE A 633 60.38 -4.96 8.31
CA ILE A 633 59.75 -5.98 9.15
C ILE A 633 60.41 -7.34 8.89
N HIS A 634 60.79 -8.04 9.96
CA HIS A 634 61.31 -9.41 9.92
C HIS A 634 60.38 -10.35 10.70
N ILE A 635 59.85 -11.38 10.06
CA ILE A 635 58.93 -12.36 10.68
C ILE A 635 59.53 -13.76 10.55
N GLU A 636 59.67 -14.44 11.67
CA GLU A 636 60.23 -15.78 11.78
C GLU A 636 59.25 -16.72 12.51
N GLN A 637 59.07 -17.94 12.00
CA GLN A 637 58.31 -19.03 12.64
C GLN A 637 56.85 -18.65 13.03
N LEU A 638 56.15 -17.90 12.17
CA LEU A 638 54.74 -17.50 12.36
C LEU A 638 53.76 -18.42 11.63
N GLN A 639 52.76 -18.95 12.35
CA GLN A 639 51.65 -19.76 11.86
C GLN A 639 50.33 -18.97 11.85
N GLY A 640 49.99 -18.38 10.71
CA GLY A 640 48.79 -17.56 10.57
C GLY A 640 49.03 -16.11 11.00
N GLY A 641 48.64 -15.17 10.14
CA GLY A 641 48.77 -13.74 10.43
C GLY A 641 48.37 -12.87 9.24
N ALA A 642 48.29 -11.57 9.43
CA ALA A 642 47.95 -10.62 8.38
C ALA A 642 48.75 -9.33 8.47
N LEU A 643 49.20 -8.82 7.33
CA LEU A 643 49.79 -7.50 7.19
C LEU A 643 48.88 -6.68 6.29
N ARG A 644 48.23 -5.65 6.83
CA ARG A 644 47.17 -4.90 6.15
C ARG A 644 47.46 -3.41 6.11
N ASN A 645 47.35 -2.81 4.94
CA ASN A 645 47.41 -1.36 4.79
C ASN A 645 48.69 -0.72 5.37
N LEU A 646 49.85 -1.36 5.19
CA LEU A 646 51.14 -0.86 5.65
C LEU A 646 51.90 -0.12 4.53
N SER A 647 52.73 0.84 4.90
CA SER A 647 53.72 1.46 4.01
C SER A 647 55.11 1.32 4.63
N LEU A 648 56.04 0.70 3.91
CA LEU A 648 57.33 0.26 4.46
C LEU A 648 58.47 0.90 3.66
N GLN A 649 59.09 1.96 4.19
CA GLN A 649 60.08 2.79 3.48
C GLN A 649 61.51 2.61 4.02
N VAL A 650 61.81 1.50 4.70
CA VAL A 650 63.09 1.25 5.38
C VAL A 650 63.75 -0.05 4.89
N GLY A 651 64.99 0.03 4.40
CA GLY A 651 65.84 -1.12 4.07
C GLY A 651 66.42 -1.08 2.65
N GLN A 652 67.61 -1.67 2.45
CA GLN A 652 68.35 -1.57 1.17
C GLN A 652 67.79 -2.42 0.03
N ASN A 653 67.18 -3.58 0.34
CA ASN A 653 66.80 -4.56 -0.69
C ASN A 653 65.47 -5.30 -0.44
N LYS A 654 64.91 -5.30 0.78
CA LYS A 654 63.65 -6.00 1.12
C LYS A 654 62.89 -5.26 2.22
N ALA A 655 61.72 -4.72 1.93
CA ALA A 655 60.87 -4.09 2.95
C ALA A 655 60.31 -5.10 3.98
N LEU A 656 60.11 -6.36 3.58
CA LEU A 656 59.57 -7.43 4.42
C LEU A 656 60.40 -8.71 4.25
N THR A 657 60.81 -9.33 5.35
CA THR A 657 61.50 -10.63 5.38
C THR A 657 60.63 -11.65 6.12
N LEU A 658 60.38 -12.81 5.49
CA LEU A 658 59.61 -13.92 6.05
C LEU A 658 60.48 -15.19 6.09
N VAL A 659 60.64 -15.81 7.26
CA VAL A 659 61.46 -17.01 7.48
C VAL A 659 60.61 -18.08 8.17
N GLU A 660 60.48 -19.26 7.57
CA GLU A 660 59.72 -20.39 8.14
C GLU A 660 58.27 -20.06 8.55
N THR A 661 57.62 -19.12 7.84
CA THR A 661 56.25 -18.69 8.14
C THR A 661 55.22 -19.38 7.26
N HIS A 662 54.03 -19.67 7.80
CA HIS A 662 52.91 -20.28 7.07
C HIS A 662 51.63 -19.44 7.20
N LYS A 663 50.85 -19.35 6.12
CA LYS A 663 49.51 -18.71 6.07
C LYS A 663 49.46 -17.21 6.45
N ILE A 664 50.41 -16.41 5.97
CA ILE A 664 50.36 -14.95 6.12
C ILE A 664 49.56 -14.32 4.97
N ARG A 665 48.59 -13.46 5.29
CA ARG A 665 47.86 -12.64 4.30
C ARG A 665 48.52 -11.27 4.16
N LEU A 666 48.78 -10.84 2.93
CA LEU A 666 49.32 -9.52 2.61
C LEU A 666 48.26 -8.74 1.83
N GLU A 667 47.75 -7.64 2.37
CA GLU A 667 46.70 -6.84 1.74
C GLU A 667 47.11 -5.37 1.75
N TYR A 668 47.26 -4.76 0.57
CA TYR A 668 47.64 -3.36 0.41
C TYR A 668 48.92 -3.02 1.20
N ILE A 669 50.07 -3.52 0.76
CA ILE A 669 51.38 -3.12 1.28
C ILE A 669 52.07 -2.32 0.17
N ASN A 670 52.47 -1.08 0.47
CA ASN A 670 53.28 -0.29 -0.46
C ASN A 670 54.75 -0.44 -0.05
N HIS A 671 55.59 -0.79 -1.03
CA HIS A 671 57.03 -0.96 -0.89
C HIS A 671 57.77 0.26 -1.40
#